data_AF-A0A3C1EPM0-F1
#
_entry.id   AF-A0A3C1EPM0-F1
#
_cell.length_a   1.000
_cell.length_b   1.000
_cell.length_c   1.000
_cell.angle_alpha   90.00
_cell.angle_beta   90.00
_cell.angle_gamma   90.00
#
_symmetry.space_group_name_H-M   'P 1'
#
loop_
_entity.id
_entity.type
_entity.pdbx_description
1 polymer ?
#
loop_
_entity_poly.entity_id
_entity_poly.type
_entity_poly.pdbx_seq_one_letter_code
_entity_poly.pdbx_strand_id
1 'polypeptide(L)'
;MIIRRSRGVTLTELMVAVSLLSVGILAFFGAFNYITKSIQISRARTLAANLAQEKVESLKNSTYYQLLITTDVTTDNSFSPALIYDDVNYPPESINIGGMIFDRYTFVSLAQIDNNVISTVTYTFPDTGMKQITVTVAWTQGGERKRWSLSNLLENPFVNPLDASFSGTISSAVTGTPIAGALVRIQENPDWNAVTDGDGKYSFRVYHGSYTIQASSAGWYPASSSVQSAPTGSNVTVDMQLTQIASGSIAGIAWLNPNLLISQVVISTPQAQQNGFVVQYVELYNPTTSAITIGGDPPPVKLKMNSTCSGNTRCDDATYGIKLDYVRSSVPAYGYYLIANTNTFSVAGVLVTADAVFADDADNYCAGHPVRWNLGASPVEKQIFNSSHNACVQLENLAGDTVDTVGWSHGGISPPNCGTFIDLNAFGGLHWGSQLVRVSSPAASDHDIDAYGRAYDSGENTKDFIYPSIAGHDTILLPPYSATSSTKPPISGKPAIAAYIDANDPLSGSTQTYIAYIDSGSLSLPYAAFRLNGVSTGVWTVEIASSSWFREITGATVTARGLTFVPNSTTTPSWTVADHVGVSLDSSSLNGFVSGTVTNISGRPIPAITVKIGSTPKTTGPNGTYFTSVSSGPVSVVANPGNADPAYMQAIAMPTVETGQITLQDFTLSQGGVVRGFVTAGTTPLPNIVVTANIGGNQYGAGTSGATGMFNIKNLSTGTFTIRPALEIGQDSTPDSRTAIVTSANTIDIGTFTISGAFGVITGRVNSSVDGSNITTGALIVAATSDPPNPPWSVCGSSAPALTPFYTASSRADGTYVMSVRGGTSYYLRIYYPIVDLKTGVLSLQQKSYSGVSVGVSSATTQDLVVP
;
A
#
# COMPACT_ATOMS: atom_id res chain seq x y z
N MET A 1 42.80 -124.49 -27.39
CA MET A 1 41.48 -124.02 -26.90
C MET A 1 41.50 -124.11 -25.37
N ILE A 2 41.58 -122.99 -24.65
CA ILE A 2 41.51 -122.94 -23.18
C ILE A 2 40.61 -121.76 -22.81
N ILE A 3 39.56 -122.04 -22.01
CA ILE A 3 38.51 -121.07 -21.71
C ILE A 3 38.94 -120.20 -20.53
N ARG A 4 39.14 -118.89 -20.75
CA ARG A 4 39.18 -117.91 -19.66
C ARG A 4 37.77 -117.82 -19.05
N ARG A 5 37.60 -118.28 -17.81
CA ARG A 5 36.37 -118.07 -17.03
C ARG A 5 36.13 -116.56 -16.88
N SER A 6 34.96 -116.09 -17.29
CA SER A 6 34.41 -114.82 -16.82
C SER A 6 34.22 -114.89 -15.31
N ARG A 7 34.60 -113.82 -14.59
CA ARG A 7 34.27 -113.67 -13.17
C ARG A 7 32.82 -113.19 -13.08
N GLY A 8 31.94 -114.00 -12.50
CA GLY A 8 30.59 -113.58 -12.13
C GLY A 8 30.63 -112.68 -10.90
N VAL A 9 29.72 -111.71 -10.84
CA VAL A 9 29.56 -110.81 -9.68
C VAL A 9 29.10 -111.63 -8.48
N THR A 10 29.73 -111.43 -7.32
CA THR A 10 29.35 -112.10 -6.08
C THR A 10 28.06 -111.51 -5.48
N LEU A 11 27.34 -112.30 -4.68
CA LEU A 11 26.18 -111.82 -3.94
C LEU A 11 26.54 -110.62 -3.04
N THR A 12 27.74 -110.63 -2.46
CA THR A 12 28.28 -109.56 -1.63
C THR A 12 28.50 -108.27 -2.42
N GLU A 13 29.10 -108.35 -3.62
CA GLU A 13 29.23 -107.18 -4.52
C GLU A 13 27.86 -106.62 -4.92
N LEU A 14 26.87 -107.48 -5.19
CA LEU A 14 25.51 -107.05 -5.50
C LEU A 14 24.85 -106.32 -4.32
N MET A 15 24.97 -106.86 -3.09
CA MET A 15 24.42 -106.24 -1.88
C MET A 15 25.12 -104.91 -1.55
N VAL A 16 26.45 -104.83 -1.71
CA VAL A 16 27.20 -103.58 -1.54
C VAL A 16 26.80 -102.55 -2.60
N ALA A 17 26.70 -102.94 -3.87
CA ALA A 17 26.25 -102.05 -4.94
C ALA A 17 24.84 -101.50 -4.70
N VAL A 18 23.89 -102.35 -4.29
CA VAL A 18 22.52 -101.91 -3.94
C VAL A 18 22.53 -100.97 -2.73
N SER A 19 23.30 -101.26 -1.67
CA SER A 19 23.37 -100.38 -0.49
C SER A 19 23.96 -99.00 -0.82
N LEU A 20 25.01 -98.94 -1.64
CA LEU A 20 25.60 -97.68 -2.12
C LEU A 20 24.64 -96.90 -3.01
N LEU A 21 23.88 -97.59 -3.87
CA LEU A 21 22.83 -96.97 -4.68
C LEU A 21 21.70 -96.41 -3.81
N SER A 22 21.24 -97.15 -2.80
CA SER A 22 20.21 -96.68 -1.85
C SER A 22 20.67 -95.47 -1.03
N VAL A 23 21.92 -95.47 -0.52
CA VAL A 23 22.50 -94.32 0.19
C VAL A 23 22.63 -93.12 -0.75
N GLY A 24 23.08 -93.32 -1.99
CA GLY A 24 23.16 -92.27 -3.01
C GLY A 24 21.79 -91.67 -3.35
N ILE A 25 20.76 -92.49 -3.51
CA ILE A 25 19.38 -92.06 -3.77
C ILE A 25 18.81 -91.29 -2.58
N LEU A 26 19.03 -91.75 -1.34
CA LEU A 26 18.60 -91.04 -0.13
C LEU A 26 19.31 -89.68 0.03
N ALA A 27 20.62 -89.62 -0.26
CA ALA A 27 21.36 -88.36 -0.29
C ALA A 27 20.82 -87.41 -1.39
N PHE A 28 20.43 -87.94 -2.54
CA PHE A 28 19.85 -87.16 -3.64
C PHE A 28 18.46 -86.61 -3.29
N PHE A 29 17.59 -87.40 -2.65
CA PHE A 29 16.30 -86.90 -2.12
C PHE A 29 16.50 -85.85 -1.03
N GLY A 30 17.49 -86.03 -0.14
CA GLY A 30 17.88 -85.02 0.85
C GLY A 30 18.29 -83.71 0.19
N ALA A 31 19.22 -83.76 -0.77
CA ALA A 31 19.68 -82.60 -1.53
C ALA A 31 18.54 -81.91 -2.30
N PHE A 32 17.66 -82.68 -2.94
CA PHE A 32 16.51 -82.13 -3.67
C PHE A 32 15.57 -81.36 -2.72
N ASN A 33 15.24 -81.92 -1.55
CA ASN A 33 14.44 -81.21 -0.54
C ASN A 33 15.10 -79.92 -0.05
N TYR A 34 16.43 -79.89 0.14
CA TYR A 34 17.16 -78.66 0.47
C TYR A 34 17.12 -77.63 -0.68
N ILE A 35 17.26 -78.06 -1.93
CA ILE A 35 17.17 -77.19 -3.12
C ILE A 35 15.76 -76.61 -3.26
N THR A 36 14.71 -77.43 -3.20
CA THR A 36 13.31 -76.98 -3.27
C THR A 36 12.99 -75.99 -2.15
N LYS A 37 13.43 -76.27 -0.91
CA LYS A 37 13.26 -75.35 0.23
C LYS A 37 14.00 -74.03 -0.01
N SER A 38 15.25 -74.07 -0.48
CA SER A 38 16.04 -72.87 -0.79
C SER A 38 15.40 -71.99 -1.87
N ILE A 39 14.87 -72.60 -2.93
CA ILE A 39 14.13 -71.91 -4.00
C ILE A 39 12.87 -71.23 -3.44
N GLN A 40 12.11 -71.91 -2.55
CA GLN A 40 10.96 -71.31 -1.89
C GLN A 40 11.33 -70.13 -0.99
N ILE A 41 12.43 -70.21 -0.22
CA ILE A 41 12.92 -69.10 0.62
C ILE A 41 13.28 -67.88 -0.25
N SER A 42 14.02 -68.12 -1.34
CA SER A 42 14.40 -67.07 -2.29
C SER A 42 13.17 -66.40 -2.91
N ARG A 43 12.22 -67.21 -3.43
CA ARG A 43 10.95 -66.73 -4.00
C ARG A 43 10.12 -65.92 -3.00
N ALA A 44 9.98 -66.40 -1.76
CA ALA A 44 9.20 -65.72 -0.73
C ALA A 44 9.80 -64.35 -0.37
N ARG A 45 11.14 -64.26 -0.22
CA ARG A 45 11.82 -63.00 0.07
C ARG A 45 11.70 -61.99 -1.06
N THR A 46 11.83 -62.41 -2.31
CA THR A 46 11.66 -61.53 -3.48
C THR A 46 10.22 -61.05 -3.62
N LEU A 47 9.23 -61.93 -3.39
CA LEU A 47 7.82 -61.52 -3.40
C LEU A 47 7.51 -60.52 -2.27
N ALA A 48 8.01 -60.74 -1.06
CA ALA A 48 7.81 -59.82 0.06
C ALA A 48 8.44 -58.43 -0.20
N ALA A 49 9.63 -58.40 -0.83
CA ALA A 49 10.26 -57.15 -1.23
C ALA A 49 9.44 -56.40 -2.29
N ASN A 50 9.01 -57.08 -3.35
CA ASN A 50 8.20 -56.50 -4.41
C ASN A 50 6.85 -55.99 -3.89
N LEU A 51 6.16 -56.75 -3.02
CA LEU A 51 4.88 -56.35 -2.42
C LEU A 51 4.98 -55.11 -1.52
N ALA A 52 6.11 -54.92 -0.85
CA ALA A 52 6.34 -53.72 -0.05
C ALA A 52 6.77 -52.52 -0.91
N GLN A 53 7.58 -52.74 -1.97
CA GLN A 53 7.91 -51.68 -2.93
C GLN A 53 6.66 -51.19 -3.70
N GLU A 54 5.82 -52.09 -4.20
CA GLU A 54 4.51 -51.79 -4.81
C GLU A 54 3.68 -50.83 -3.95
N LYS A 55 3.56 -51.14 -2.66
CA LYS A 55 2.79 -50.33 -1.71
C LYS A 55 3.45 -48.98 -1.41
N VAL A 56 4.78 -48.93 -1.28
CA VAL A 56 5.51 -47.66 -1.07
C VAL A 56 5.35 -46.73 -2.27
N GLU A 57 5.56 -47.19 -3.50
CA GLU A 57 5.37 -46.34 -4.69
C GLU A 57 3.89 -45.93 -4.87
N SER A 58 2.94 -46.83 -4.59
CA SER A 58 1.51 -46.50 -4.56
C SER A 58 1.15 -45.42 -3.55
N LEU A 59 1.83 -45.36 -2.39
CA LEU A 59 1.61 -44.33 -1.37
C LEU A 59 2.31 -43.02 -1.74
N LYS A 60 3.52 -43.06 -2.30
CA LYS A 60 4.27 -41.89 -2.78
C LYS A 60 3.62 -41.20 -3.99
N ASN A 61 2.72 -41.87 -4.70
CA ASN A 61 1.89 -41.27 -5.75
C ASN A 61 0.69 -40.46 -5.19
N SER A 62 0.46 -40.47 -3.87
CA SER A 62 -0.49 -39.56 -3.20
C SER A 62 0.19 -38.23 -2.88
N THR A 63 -0.53 -37.10 -2.93
CA THR A 63 0.06 -35.82 -2.51
C THR A 63 0.33 -35.82 -1.00
N TYR A 64 1.24 -34.96 -0.53
CA TYR A 64 1.65 -34.92 0.88
C TYR A 64 0.49 -34.85 1.89
N TYR A 65 -0.56 -34.07 1.56
CA TYR A 65 -1.75 -33.94 2.41
C TYR A 65 -2.77 -35.08 2.22
N GLN A 66 -2.75 -35.79 1.09
CA GLN A 66 -3.55 -37.00 0.86
C GLN A 66 -2.93 -38.25 1.52
N LEU A 67 -1.61 -38.26 1.72
CA LEU A 67 -0.95 -39.25 2.56
C LEU A 67 -1.29 -38.96 4.03
N LEU A 68 -2.35 -39.60 4.51
CA LEU A 68 -2.78 -39.55 5.90
C LEU A 68 -1.67 -40.11 6.82
N ILE A 69 -1.58 -39.57 8.03
CA ILE A 69 -0.71 -40.11 9.08
C ILE A 69 -1.50 -41.11 9.92
N THR A 70 -0.82 -42.11 10.47
CA THR A 70 -1.42 -43.07 11.40
C THR A 70 -1.68 -42.37 12.73
N THR A 71 -2.93 -41.99 12.94
CA THR A 71 -3.42 -41.25 14.11
C THR A 71 -3.84 -42.13 15.29
N ASP A 72 -3.96 -43.45 15.08
CA ASP A 72 -4.43 -44.40 16.11
C ASP A 72 -3.58 -45.70 16.15
N VAL A 73 -4.13 -46.79 16.68
CA VAL A 73 -3.42 -47.89 17.35
C VAL A 73 -2.18 -48.42 16.61
N THR A 74 -1.10 -48.54 17.39
CA THR A 74 0.29 -48.48 16.93
C THR A 74 1.22 -49.37 17.81
N THR A 75 1.71 -50.51 17.29
CA THR A 75 2.84 -51.38 17.76
C THR A 75 3.23 -52.37 16.64
N ASP A 76 4.42 -52.88 16.37
CA ASP A 76 5.70 -53.14 17.05
C ASP A 76 6.00 -52.49 18.41
N ASN A 77 6.01 -53.34 19.43
CA ASN A 77 7.19 -53.57 20.28
C ASN A 77 7.52 -55.09 20.29
N SER A 78 7.08 -55.82 19.27
CA SER A 78 6.19 -56.94 19.54
C SER A 78 6.13 -58.05 18.49
N PHE A 79 6.87 -57.98 17.37
CA PHE A 79 6.74 -58.99 16.32
C PHE A 79 7.28 -60.39 16.69
N SER A 80 6.45 -61.15 17.44
CA SER A 80 6.46 -62.60 17.48
C SER A 80 5.15 -63.19 18.04
N PRO A 81 4.07 -63.29 17.25
CA PRO A 81 3.52 -62.27 16.35
C PRO A 81 3.03 -61.01 17.09
N ALA A 82 3.26 -59.84 16.48
CA ALA A 82 2.36 -58.66 16.52
C ALA A 82 2.98 -57.51 15.70
N LEU A 83 2.25 -57.11 14.66
CA LEU A 83 2.38 -55.84 13.95
C LEU A 83 0.93 -55.34 13.79
N ILE A 84 0.64 -54.15 14.28
CA ILE A 84 -0.67 -53.51 14.39
C ILE A 84 -0.44 -52.02 14.16
N TYR A 85 -0.73 -51.58 12.95
CA TYR A 85 -0.69 -50.17 12.59
C TYR A 85 -1.87 -49.89 11.68
N ASP A 86 -2.72 -48.97 12.13
CA ASP A 86 -3.78 -48.33 11.37
C ASP A 86 -4.83 -49.27 10.76
N ASP A 87 -5.88 -49.60 11.52
CA ASP A 87 -7.06 -50.32 11.01
C ASP A 87 -8.07 -49.42 10.26
N VAL A 88 -7.82 -48.11 10.20
CA VAL A 88 -8.72 -47.11 9.59
C VAL A 88 -8.21 -46.64 8.22
N ASN A 89 -7.03 -46.03 8.17
CA ASN A 89 -6.47 -45.46 6.93
C ASN A 89 -5.72 -46.52 6.10
N TYR A 90 -5.05 -47.47 6.77
CA TYR A 90 -4.18 -48.45 6.11
C TYR A 90 -4.31 -49.90 6.63
N PRO A 91 -5.55 -50.44 6.73
CA PRO A 91 -5.81 -51.75 7.35
C PRO A 91 -4.92 -52.89 6.78
N PRO A 92 -4.42 -53.80 7.64
CA PRO A 92 -3.52 -54.88 7.22
C PRO A 92 -4.08 -55.76 6.09
N GLU A 93 -3.28 -55.98 5.05
CA GLU A 93 -3.69 -56.70 3.84
C GLU A 93 -3.07 -58.11 3.78
N SER A 94 -3.87 -59.18 3.87
CA SER A 94 -3.40 -60.55 3.63
C SER A 94 -3.53 -60.93 2.14
N ILE A 95 -2.40 -61.29 1.51
CA ILE A 95 -2.24 -61.51 0.07
C ILE A 95 -1.73 -62.93 -0.17
N ASN A 96 -2.35 -63.70 -1.07
CA ASN A 96 -1.95 -65.08 -1.37
C ASN A 96 -1.33 -65.19 -2.77
N ILE A 97 -0.05 -65.56 -2.85
CA ILE A 97 0.68 -65.73 -4.12
C ILE A 97 1.26 -67.14 -4.18
N GLY A 98 0.72 -67.96 -5.08
CA GLY A 98 1.23 -69.31 -5.35
C GLY A 98 1.18 -70.26 -4.16
N GLY A 99 0.21 -70.08 -3.25
CA GLY A 99 0.05 -70.90 -2.04
C GLY A 99 0.82 -70.39 -0.82
N MET A 100 1.48 -69.23 -0.90
CA MET A 100 2.11 -68.54 0.22
C MET A 100 1.29 -67.30 0.59
N ILE A 101 0.97 -67.15 1.88
CA ILE A 101 0.24 -66.00 2.43
C ILE A 101 1.24 -64.99 2.97
N PHE A 102 1.05 -63.72 2.60
CA PHE A 102 1.83 -62.56 3.01
C PHE A 102 0.91 -61.53 3.65
N ASP A 103 1.23 -61.06 4.86
CA ASP A 103 0.48 -60.01 5.56
C ASP A 103 1.23 -58.68 5.43
N ARG A 104 0.62 -57.69 4.77
CA ARG A 104 1.20 -56.38 4.48
C ARG A 104 0.63 -55.31 5.41
N TYR A 105 1.50 -54.71 6.20
CA TYR A 105 1.23 -53.64 7.17
C TYR A 105 1.82 -52.32 6.67
N THR A 106 1.15 -51.20 6.94
CA THR A 106 1.62 -49.85 6.58
C THR A 106 1.57 -48.96 7.81
N PHE A 107 2.60 -48.15 8.01
CA PHE A 107 2.65 -47.13 9.05
C PHE A 107 3.13 -45.82 8.43
N VAL A 108 2.41 -44.73 8.65
CA VAL A 108 2.83 -43.39 8.20
C VAL A 108 2.94 -42.48 9.43
N SER A 109 4.11 -41.89 9.64
CA SER A 109 4.38 -40.97 10.75
C SER A 109 4.94 -39.65 10.23
N LEU A 110 4.78 -38.59 11.01
CA LEU A 110 5.57 -37.37 10.82
C LEU A 110 7.04 -37.67 11.12
N ALA A 111 7.96 -37.03 10.41
CA ALA A 111 9.39 -37.20 10.58
C ALA A 111 10.11 -35.86 10.67
N GLN A 112 11.19 -35.77 11.45
CA GLN A 112 12.05 -34.59 11.54
C GLN A 112 13.52 -34.98 11.35
N ILE A 113 14.36 -33.99 11.03
CA ILE A 113 15.81 -34.17 10.86
C ILE A 113 16.53 -33.33 11.92
N ASP A 114 17.03 -33.99 12.96
CA ASP A 114 17.85 -33.38 14.01
C ASP A 114 19.30 -33.79 13.82
N ASN A 115 20.23 -32.84 13.65
CA ASN A 115 21.68 -33.13 13.53
C ASN A 115 22.00 -34.23 12.49
N ASN A 116 21.36 -34.17 11.31
CA ASN A 116 21.41 -35.17 10.22
C ASN A 116 20.85 -36.57 10.57
N VAL A 117 20.12 -36.72 11.68
CA VAL A 117 19.41 -37.97 12.04
C VAL A 117 17.92 -37.79 11.75
N ILE A 118 17.36 -38.67 10.92
CA ILE A 118 15.91 -38.76 10.71
C ILE A 118 15.28 -39.47 11.91
N SER A 119 14.29 -38.85 12.54
CA SER A 119 13.50 -39.42 13.64
C SER A 119 12.00 -39.30 13.35
N THR A 120 11.17 -40.18 13.94
CA THR A 120 9.71 -40.13 13.80
C THR A 120 9.09 -39.46 15.03
N VAL A 121 8.10 -38.60 14.80
CA VAL A 121 7.38 -37.86 15.85
C VAL A 121 5.90 -38.21 15.86
N THR A 122 5.23 -37.94 16.96
CA THR A 122 3.81 -38.29 17.16
C THR A 122 2.90 -37.52 16.21
N TYR A 123 1.72 -38.07 15.91
CA TYR A 123 0.71 -37.40 15.07
C TYR A 123 0.19 -36.07 15.65
N THR A 124 0.47 -35.80 16.92
CA THR A 124 0.17 -34.56 17.66
C THR A 124 1.23 -33.48 17.53
N PHE A 125 2.39 -33.78 16.93
CA PHE A 125 3.46 -32.82 16.67
C PHE A 125 3.05 -31.87 15.53
N PRO A 126 3.52 -30.59 15.50
CA PRO A 126 3.31 -29.71 14.35
C PRO A 126 3.78 -30.36 13.03
N ASP A 127 3.07 -30.08 11.93
CA ASP A 127 3.42 -30.67 10.62
C ASP A 127 4.83 -30.24 10.20
N THR A 128 5.75 -31.21 10.15
CA THR A 128 7.18 -31.01 9.92
C THR A 128 7.53 -30.83 8.44
N GLY A 129 6.57 -30.97 7.53
CA GLY A 129 6.83 -31.04 6.09
C GLY A 129 7.48 -32.35 5.63
N MET A 130 7.65 -33.34 6.51
CA MET A 130 8.17 -34.67 6.15
C MET A 130 7.35 -35.79 6.78
N LYS A 131 7.03 -36.81 5.99
CA LYS A 131 6.37 -38.04 6.45
C LYS A 131 7.23 -39.24 6.12
N GLN A 132 7.39 -40.14 7.10
CA GLN A 132 8.01 -41.43 6.89
C GLN A 132 6.94 -42.49 6.64
N ILE A 133 6.94 -43.05 5.43
CA ILE A 133 6.18 -44.23 5.05
C ILE A 133 7.01 -45.44 5.42
N THR A 134 6.47 -46.38 6.20
CA THR A 134 7.08 -47.67 6.51
C THR A 134 6.11 -48.79 6.17
N VAL A 135 6.45 -49.63 5.19
CA VAL A 135 5.67 -50.82 4.82
C VAL A 135 6.40 -52.07 5.27
N THR A 136 5.70 -52.99 5.93
CA THR A 136 6.24 -54.28 6.37
C THR A 136 5.40 -55.43 5.85
N VAL A 137 6.04 -56.41 5.20
CA VAL A 137 5.40 -57.64 4.74
C VAL A 137 5.91 -58.83 5.55
N ALA A 138 4.99 -59.56 6.17
CA ALA A 138 5.28 -60.76 6.96
C ALA A 138 4.76 -62.04 6.27
N TRP A 139 5.44 -63.18 6.45
CA TRP A 139 5.01 -64.48 5.91
C TRP A 139 5.44 -65.63 6.82
N THR A 140 4.83 -66.80 6.68
CA THR A 140 5.23 -68.02 7.42
C THR A 140 6.11 -68.91 6.55
N GLN A 141 7.24 -69.37 7.11
CA GLN A 141 8.26 -70.13 6.40
C GLN A 141 8.80 -71.26 7.30
N GLY A 142 8.41 -72.50 7.02
CA GLY A 142 8.90 -73.67 7.77
C GLY A 142 8.50 -73.70 9.26
N GLY A 143 7.39 -73.03 9.61
CA GLY A 143 6.90 -72.88 10.99
C GLY A 143 7.24 -71.53 11.64
N GLU A 144 8.22 -70.79 11.12
CA GLU A 144 8.62 -69.48 11.64
C GLU A 144 7.97 -68.34 10.85
N ARG A 145 7.48 -67.28 11.54
CA ARG A 145 7.05 -66.05 10.86
C ARG A 145 8.27 -65.16 10.58
N LYS A 146 8.43 -64.72 9.34
CA LYS A 146 9.48 -63.80 8.86
C LYS A 146 8.87 -62.48 8.45
N ARG A 147 9.68 -61.42 8.38
CA ARG A 147 9.26 -60.10 7.89
C ARG A 147 10.32 -59.46 6.99
N TRP A 148 9.89 -58.58 6.11
CA TRP A 148 10.71 -57.64 5.34
C TRP A 148 10.06 -56.26 5.40
N SER A 149 10.86 -55.21 5.57
CA SER A 149 10.38 -53.84 5.76
C SER A 149 11.11 -52.87 4.85
N LEU A 150 10.38 -51.89 4.32
CA LEU A 150 10.91 -50.78 3.53
C LEU A 150 10.38 -49.47 4.12
N SER A 151 11.28 -48.52 4.33
CA SER A 151 10.95 -47.15 4.73
C SER A 151 11.34 -46.19 3.62
N ASN A 152 10.53 -45.13 3.43
CA ASN A 152 10.77 -44.07 2.46
C ASN A 152 10.24 -42.75 3.02
N LEU A 153 10.74 -41.62 2.52
CA LEU A 153 10.24 -40.30 2.88
C LEU A 153 9.33 -39.74 1.79
N LEU A 154 8.31 -38.99 2.21
CA LEU A 154 7.57 -38.06 1.38
C LEU A 154 7.72 -36.67 2.01
N GLU A 155 8.34 -35.75 1.28
CA GLU A 155 8.59 -34.37 1.70
C GLU A 155 7.57 -33.41 1.08
N ASN A 156 7.41 -32.25 1.71
CA ASN A 156 6.68 -31.11 1.19
C ASN A 156 7.45 -29.83 1.54
N PRO A 157 8.30 -29.32 0.63
CA PRO A 157 9.18 -28.18 0.89
C PRO A 157 8.42 -26.83 1.05
N PHE A 158 7.09 -26.86 1.06
CA PHE A 158 6.23 -25.69 1.28
C PHE A 158 5.55 -25.67 2.66
N VAL A 159 5.79 -26.69 3.51
CA VAL A 159 5.36 -26.68 4.91
C VAL A 159 6.49 -26.14 5.78
N ASN A 160 6.18 -25.08 6.53
CA ASN A 160 7.05 -24.50 7.55
C ASN A 160 6.42 -24.75 8.93
N PRO A 161 6.90 -25.70 9.75
CA PRO A 161 6.38 -25.91 11.10
C PRO A 161 6.59 -24.64 11.94
N LEU A 162 5.50 -24.06 12.45
CA LEU A 162 5.60 -23.01 13.47
C LEU A 162 5.72 -23.65 14.85
N ASP A 163 6.91 -24.19 15.11
CA ASP A 163 7.27 -25.03 16.26
C ASP A 163 7.81 -24.26 17.46
N ALA A 164 8.09 -22.96 17.33
CA ALA A 164 8.47 -22.06 18.42
C ALA A 164 7.54 -20.84 18.49
N SER A 165 7.69 -20.02 19.53
CA SER A 165 6.85 -18.84 19.75
C SER A 165 7.55 -17.70 20.45
N PHE A 166 7.09 -16.48 20.14
CA PHE A 166 7.44 -15.27 20.86
C PHE A 166 6.21 -14.71 21.57
N SER A 167 6.45 -14.08 22.72
CA SER A 167 5.46 -13.31 23.47
C SER A 167 6.15 -12.16 24.20
N GLY A 168 5.39 -11.23 24.76
CA GLY A 168 5.94 -10.15 25.57
C GLY A 168 5.01 -8.97 25.68
N THR A 169 5.51 -7.87 26.25
CA THR A 169 4.82 -6.59 26.38
C THR A 169 5.56 -5.49 25.63
N ILE A 170 4.78 -4.55 25.06
CA ILE A 170 5.28 -3.29 24.52
C ILE A 170 4.86 -2.17 25.46
N SER A 171 5.82 -1.40 25.95
CA SER A 171 5.58 -0.30 26.91
C SER A 171 6.28 0.99 26.51
N SER A 172 5.89 2.09 27.14
CA SER A 172 6.54 3.39 27.00
C SER A 172 7.88 3.42 27.72
N ALA A 173 8.96 3.76 27.00
CA ALA A 173 10.29 3.93 27.57
C ALA A 173 10.41 5.05 28.62
N VAL A 174 9.41 5.95 28.70
CA VAL A 174 9.40 7.10 29.63
C VAL A 174 8.46 6.88 30.81
N THR A 175 7.31 6.23 30.59
CA THR A 175 6.24 6.10 31.61
C THR A 175 6.00 4.67 32.08
N GLY A 176 6.60 3.66 31.44
CA GLY A 176 6.36 2.24 31.73
C GLY A 176 4.95 1.74 31.40
N THR A 177 4.04 2.61 30.95
CA THR A 177 2.66 2.25 30.61
C THR A 177 2.62 1.34 29.37
N PRO A 178 1.75 0.32 29.34
CA PRO A 178 1.59 -0.53 28.16
C PRO A 178 1.09 0.27 26.94
N ILE A 179 1.48 -0.18 25.75
CA ILE A 179 1.08 0.41 24.46
C ILE A 179 0.21 -0.61 23.73
N ALA A 180 -1.10 -0.36 23.70
CA ALA A 180 -2.05 -1.12 22.90
C ALA A 180 -1.96 -0.76 21.40
N GLY A 181 -2.33 -1.68 20.51
CA GLY A 181 -2.35 -1.44 19.07
C GLY A 181 -0.98 -1.36 18.38
N ALA A 182 0.11 -1.65 19.09
CA ALA A 182 1.45 -1.71 18.51
C ALA A 182 1.60 -2.96 17.64
N LEU A 183 2.13 -2.81 16.43
CA LEU A 183 2.48 -3.92 15.55
C LEU A 183 3.85 -4.47 15.98
N VAL A 184 3.91 -5.77 16.29
CA VAL A 184 5.14 -6.48 16.62
C VAL A 184 5.36 -7.57 15.59
N ARG A 185 6.52 -7.59 14.93
CA ARG A 185 6.84 -8.50 13.82
C ARG A 185 8.28 -8.97 13.82
N ILE A 186 8.54 -10.10 13.18
CA ILE A 186 9.91 -10.52 12.82
C ILE A 186 10.40 -9.68 11.64
N GLN A 187 11.65 -9.20 11.68
CA GLN A 187 12.22 -8.41 10.58
C GLN A 187 12.61 -9.29 9.40
N GLU A 188 13.07 -10.51 9.66
CA GLU A 188 13.43 -11.52 8.65
C GLU A 188 12.20 -12.14 7.95
N ASN A 189 11.01 -12.06 8.57
CA ASN A 189 9.74 -12.48 7.99
C ASN A 189 8.56 -11.64 8.55
N PRO A 190 8.17 -10.54 7.88
CA PRO A 190 7.10 -9.64 8.35
C PRO A 190 5.71 -10.28 8.52
N ASP A 191 5.44 -11.43 7.88
CA ASP A 191 4.17 -12.14 8.01
C ASP A 191 4.01 -12.83 9.39
N TRP A 192 5.12 -13.03 10.11
CA TRP A 192 5.11 -13.44 11.51
C TRP A 192 5.00 -12.21 12.40
N ASN A 193 3.76 -11.84 12.71
CA ASN A 193 3.42 -10.66 13.50
C ASN A 193 2.22 -10.87 14.43
N ALA A 194 2.08 -9.95 15.39
CA ALA A 194 0.89 -9.74 16.20
C ALA A 194 0.67 -8.24 16.43
N VAL A 195 -0.51 -7.87 16.90
CA VAL A 195 -0.83 -6.52 17.39
C VAL A 195 -1.08 -6.60 18.89
N THR A 196 -0.60 -5.63 19.66
CA THR A 196 -0.75 -5.66 21.13
C THR A 196 -2.18 -5.43 21.60
N ASP A 197 -2.57 -6.15 22.66
CA ASP A 197 -3.84 -5.97 23.36
C ASP A 197 -3.87 -4.73 24.27
N GLY A 198 -4.97 -4.55 25.02
CA GLY A 198 -5.14 -3.42 25.95
C GLY A 198 -4.11 -3.38 27.10
N ASP A 199 -3.49 -4.51 27.44
CA ASP A 199 -2.41 -4.62 28.42
C ASP A 199 -1.02 -4.50 27.76
N GLY A 200 -0.97 -4.17 26.45
CA GLY A 200 0.27 -4.06 25.68
C GLY A 200 0.91 -5.40 25.34
N LYS A 201 0.22 -6.54 25.54
CA LYS A 201 0.77 -7.88 25.34
C LYS A 201 0.64 -8.34 23.89
N TYR A 202 1.62 -9.08 23.40
CA TYR A 202 1.58 -9.76 22.10
C TYR A 202 2.00 -11.23 22.22
N SER A 203 1.58 -12.05 21.25
CA SER A 203 2.17 -13.37 21.00
C SER A 203 1.92 -13.84 19.57
N PHE A 204 2.90 -14.50 18.97
CA PHE A 204 2.80 -15.18 17.68
C PHE A 204 3.78 -16.38 17.62
N ARG A 205 3.60 -17.26 16.62
CA ARG A 205 4.49 -18.42 16.41
C ARG A 205 5.45 -18.20 15.25
N VAL A 206 6.60 -18.86 15.32
CA VAL A 206 7.71 -18.83 14.37
C VAL A 206 8.27 -20.24 14.18
N TYR A 207 9.08 -20.45 13.15
CA TYR A 207 9.99 -21.61 13.09
C TYR A 207 11.12 -21.43 14.12
N HIS A 208 11.78 -22.50 14.55
CA HIS A 208 12.93 -22.40 15.45
C HIS A 208 14.14 -21.72 14.78
N GLY A 209 14.81 -20.80 15.47
CA GLY A 209 15.88 -20.03 14.82
C GLY A 209 16.45 -18.88 15.65
N SER A 210 16.92 -17.85 14.95
CA SER A 210 17.44 -16.61 15.51
C SER A 210 16.91 -15.43 14.70
N TYR A 211 16.24 -14.50 15.38
CA TYR A 211 15.39 -13.49 14.75
C TYR A 211 15.52 -12.12 15.42
N THR A 212 15.27 -11.07 14.65
CA THR A 212 15.19 -9.70 15.15
C THR A 212 13.74 -9.27 15.21
N ILE A 213 13.22 -9.00 16.40
CA ILE A 213 11.82 -8.57 16.58
C ILE A 213 11.76 -7.06 16.49
N GLN A 214 10.86 -6.51 15.69
CA GLN A 214 10.59 -5.08 15.61
C GLN A 214 9.18 -4.77 16.11
N ALA A 215 9.07 -3.77 16.98
CA ALA A 215 7.81 -3.18 17.41
C ALA A 215 7.67 -1.75 16.84
N SER A 216 6.47 -1.40 16.38
CA SER A 216 6.12 -0.06 15.92
C SER A 216 4.70 0.33 16.32
N SER A 217 4.47 1.62 16.58
CA SER A 217 3.16 2.17 16.90
C SER A 217 3.08 3.64 16.47
N ALA A 218 1.89 4.12 16.11
CA ALA A 218 1.70 5.51 15.68
C ALA A 218 1.97 6.48 16.84
N GLY A 219 2.80 7.50 16.63
CA GLY A 219 3.27 8.39 17.70
C GLY A 219 4.56 7.94 18.40
N TRP A 220 5.19 6.84 17.97
CA TRP A 220 6.36 6.26 18.63
C TRP A 220 7.48 5.93 17.63
N TYR A 221 8.74 6.08 18.04
CA TYR A 221 9.86 5.58 17.26
C TYR A 221 9.86 4.04 17.28
N PRO A 222 9.96 3.36 16.13
CA PRO A 222 10.09 1.90 16.10
C PRO A 222 11.34 1.43 16.85
N ALA A 223 11.21 0.34 17.60
CA ALA A 223 12.33 -0.32 18.27
C ALA A 223 12.53 -1.72 17.69
N SER A 224 13.78 -2.16 17.64
CA SER A 224 14.15 -3.56 17.37
C SER A 224 14.85 -4.16 18.58
N SER A 225 14.59 -5.43 18.87
CA SER A 225 15.33 -6.22 19.83
C SER A 225 16.78 -6.46 19.35
N SER A 226 17.66 -6.93 20.24
CA SER A 226 18.80 -7.73 19.80
C SER A 226 18.32 -9.06 19.19
N VAL A 227 19.17 -9.78 18.47
CA VAL A 227 18.81 -11.10 17.91
C VAL A 227 18.42 -12.07 19.03
N GLN A 228 17.19 -12.58 18.96
CA GLN A 228 16.61 -13.53 19.91
C GLN A 228 16.63 -14.93 19.32
N SER A 229 17.13 -15.91 20.07
CA SER A 229 17.02 -17.32 19.68
C SER A 229 15.71 -17.93 20.19
N ALA A 230 14.99 -18.61 19.32
CA ALA A 230 13.77 -19.35 19.62
C ALA A 230 14.02 -20.86 19.38
N PRO A 231 14.31 -21.66 20.43
CA PRO A 231 14.43 -23.11 20.31
C PRO A 231 13.09 -23.80 19.97
N THR A 232 13.16 -24.97 19.33
CA THR A 232 12.02 -25.86 19.08
C THR A 232 11.19 -26.11 20.34
N GLY A 233 9.86 -25.99 20.22
CA GLY A 233 8.90 -26.21 21.31
C GLY A 233 8.84 -25.09 22.36
N SER A 234 9.60 -24.00 22.21
CA SER A 234 9.70 -22.95 23.24
C SER A 234 8.71 -21.79 23.04
N ASN A 235 8.48 -21.04 24.13
CA ASN A 235 7.96 -19.68 24.10
C ASN A 235 9.02 -18.76 24.72
N VAL A 236 9.47 -17.77 23.96
CA VAL A 236 10.48 -16.81 24.38
C VAL A 236 9.83 -15.46 24.65
N THR A 237 9.95 -14.96 25.88
CA THR A 237 9.42 -13.66 26.28
C THR A 237 10.42 -12.55 25.94
N VAL A 238 9.98 -11.57 25.16
CA VAL A 238 10.78 -10.44 24.69
C VAL A 238 9.98 -9.15 24.88
N ASP A 239 10.14 -8.54 26.04
CA ASP A 239 9.58 -7.22 26.33
C ASP A 239 10.39 -6.13 25.59
N MET A 240 9.69 -5.13 25.04
CA MET A 240 10.32 -4.00 24.36
C MET A 240 9.70 -2.68 24.80
N GLN A 241 10.51 -1.61 24.72
CA GLN A 241 10.06 -0.26 25.01
C GLN A 241 10.15 0.63 23.78
N LEU A 242 9.10 1.41 23.54
CA LEU A 242 9.08 2.43 22.49
C LEU A 242 9.27 3.82 23.12
N THR A 243 10.07 4.66 22.46
CA THR A 243 10.19 6.08 22.82
C THR A 243 9.11 6.88 22.11
N GLN A 244 8.29 7.61 22.86
CA GLN A 244 7.26 8.46 22.27
C GLN A 244 7.94 9.56 21.45
N ILE A 245 7.47 9.80 20.23
CA ILE A 245 7.93 10.91 19.41
C ILE A 245 7.37 12.19 20.05
N ALA A 246 8.24 13.01 20.64
CA ALA A 246 7.86 14.31 21.14
C ALA A 246 7.50 15.26 19.99
N SER A 247 6.65 16.25 20.24
CA SER A 247 6.20 17.21 19.24
C SER A 247 6.18 18.65 19.75
N GLY A 248 6.17 19.61 18.83
CA GLY A 248 6.05 21.04 19.07
C GLY A 248 5.05 21.70 18.11
N SER A 249 5.24 23.01 17.90
CA SER A 249 4.48 23.82 16.96
C SER A 249 5.42 24.57 16.01
N ILE A 250 4.99 24.76 14.76
CA ILE A 250 5.59 25.71 13.81
C ILE A 250 4.58 26.83 13.54
N ALA A 251 5.03 28.09 13.45
CA ALA A 251 4.17 29.24 13.14
C ALA A 251 4.87 30.27 12.23
N GLY A 252 4.08 31.15 11.63
CA GLY A 252 4.56 32.24 10.77
C GLY A 252 3.40 33.03 10.17
N ILE A 253 3.70 33.90 9.21
CA ILE A 253 2.72 34.70 8.47
C ILE A 253 2.96 34.51 6.97
N ALA A 254 1.92 34.25 6.17
CA ALA A 254 2.05 34.05 4.72
C ALA A 254 1.52 35.23 3.89
N TRP A 255 2.27 35.58 2.84
CA TRP A 255 2.03 36.74 1.99
C TRP A 255 2.07 36.34 0.51
N LEU A 256 1.07 36.75 -0.26
CA LEU A 256 1.10 36.71 -1.72
C LEU A 256 1.74 38.01 -2.21
N ASN A 257 2.84 37.89 -2.96
CA ASN A 257 3.56 39.02 -3.57
C ASN A 257 3.77 38.78 -5.08
N PRO A 258 2.70 38.59 -5.90
CA PRO A 258 2.84 38.10 -7.27
C PRO A 258 3.11 39.19 -8.32
N ASN A 259 2.69 40.44 -8.09
CA ASN A 259 2.57 41.49 -9.10
C ASN A 259 3.12 42.84 -8.59
N LEU A 260 3.17 43.84 -9.49
CA LEU A 260 3.36 45.25 -9.13
C LEU A 260 2.21 45.78 -8.27
N LEU A 261 2.53 46.71 -7.38
CA LEU A 261 1.58 47.46 -6.54
C LEU A 261 1.72 48.96 -6.80
N ILE A 262 0.61 49.69 -6.77
CA ILE A 262 0.58 51.14 -6.69
C ILE A 262 0.98 51.53 -5.26
N SER A 263 2.02 52.34 -5.16
CA SER A 263 2.76 52.60 -3.93
C SER A 263 2.59 54.04 -3.42
N GLN A 264 2.54 55.02 -4.33
CA GLN A 264 2.15 56.40 -3.99
C GLN A 264 1.43 57.05 -5.18
N VAL A 265 0.41 57.88 -4.90
CA VAL A 265 -0.26 58.72 -5.89
C VAL A 265 -0.27 60.17 -5.42
N VAL A 266 0.19 61.08 -6.29
CA VAL A 266 0.15 62.53 -6.08
C VAL A 266 -0.38 63.18 -7.35
N ILE A 267 -1.54 63.84 -7.26
CA ILE A 267 -2.20 64.46 -8.42
C ILE A 267 -1.96 65.97 -8.55
N SER A 268 -1.29 66.58 -7.57
CA SER A 268 -0.80 67.96 -7.68
C SER A 268 0.24 68.27 -6.60
N THR A 269 1.47 68.57 -7.03
CA THR A 269 2.47 69.24 -6.20
C THR A 269 3.09 70.42 -6.97
N PRO A 270 2.82 71.69 -6.58
CA PRO A 270 3.32 72.87 -7.30
C PRO A 270 4.84 73.01 -7.26
N GLN A 271 5.45 73.23 -8.42
CA GLN A 271 6.89 73.47 -8.56
C GLN A 271 7.18 74.97 -8.51
N ALA A 272 7.56 75.47 -7.33
CA ALA A 272 7.95 76.87 -7.15
C ALA A 272 9.12 77.31 -8.08
N GLN A 273 9.98 76.37 -8.47
CA GLN A 273 11.10 76.58 -9.40
C GLN A 273 10.70 76.57 -10.88
N GLN A 274 9.46 76.22 -11.22
CA GLN A 274 8.94 76.11 -12.59
C GLN A 274 7.64 76.92 -12.75
N ASN A 275 7.63 78.16 -12.25
CA ASN A 275 6.49 79.10 -12.31
C ASN A 275 5.16 78.54 -11.73
N GLY A 276 5.22 77.59 -10.80
CA GLY A 276 4.03 76.95 -10.22
C GLY A 276 3.49 75.77 -11.04
N PHE A 277 4.25 75.24 -12.00
CA PHE A 277 3.91 74.01 -12.74
C PHE A 277 3.48 72.90 -11.78
N VAL A 278 2.35 72.26 -12.07
CA VAL A 278 1.80 71.20 -11.23
C VAL A 278 2.33 69.85 -11.70
N VAL A 279 3.16 69.21 -10.88
CA VAL A 279 3.58 67.83 -11.12
C VAL A 279 2.49 66.87 -10.67
N GLN A 280 2.32 65.80 -11.45
CA GLN A 280 1.46 64.65 -11.14
C GLN A 280 2.29 63.39 -11.31
N TYR A 281 2.18 62.43 -10.38
CA TYR A 281 2.89 61.16 -10.47
C TYR A 281 2.18 59.98 -9.80
N VAL A 282 2.51 58.78 -10.29
CA VAL A 282 2.17 57.47 -9.73
C VAL A 282 3.47 56.71 -9.53
N GLU A 283 3.78 56.37 -8.28
CA GLU A 283 4.87 55.47 -7.90
C GLU A 283 4.33 54.04 -7.82
N LEU A 284 5.05 53.09 -8.41
CA LEU A 284 4.81 51.66 -8.29
C LEU A 284 5.93 51.01 -7.47
N TYR A 285 5.61 49.90 -6.81
CA TYR A 285 6.57 49.05 -6.10
C TYR A 285 6.50 47.60 -6.63
N ASN A 286 7.66 46.93 -6.67
CA ASN A 286 7.78 45.52 -7.04
C ASN A 286 8.18 44.67 -5.83
N PRO A 287 7.25 43.93 -5.21
CA PRO A 287 7.52 43.05 -4.08
C PRO A 287 8.16 41.70 -4.47
N THR A 288 8.39 41.43 -5.76
CA THR A 288 8.96 40.15 -6.22
C THR A 288 10.49 40.12 -6.16
N THR A 289 11.03 38.91 -6.17
CA THR A 289 12.46 38.58 -6.27
C THR A 289 13.09 38.83 -7.65
N SER A 290 12.30 39.26 -8.64
CA SER A 290 12.74 39.44 -10.04
C SER A 290 12.30 40.80 -10.60
N ALA A 291 12.85 41.21 -11.75
CA ALA A 291 12.44 42.46 -12.37
C ALA A 291 11.18 42.26 -13.22
N ILE A 292 10.14 43.08 -13.02
CA ILE A 292 8.89 43.01 -13.80
C ILE A 292 8.99 43.97 -15.00
N THR A 293 8.76 43.46 -16.21
CA THR A 293 8.68 44.29 -17.43
C THR A 293 7.39 45.09 -17.44
N ILE A 294 7.49 46.40 -17.68
CA ILE A 294 6.37 47.35 -17.76
C ILE A 294 6.32 48.11 -19.09
N GLY A 295 7.47 48.36 -19.72
CA GLY A 295 7.56 49.02 -21.02
C GLY A 295 7.51 48.04 -22.19
N GLY A 296 6.73 48.40 -23.21
CA GLY A 296 6.55 47.63 -24.44
C GLY A 296 5.49 48.28 -25.33
N ASP A 297 5.27 47.71 -26.51
CA ASP A 297 4.20 48.09 -27.43
C ASP A 297 3.49 46.82 -27.94
N PRO A 298 2.28 46.48 -27.44
CA PRO A 298 1.63 47.08 -26.26
C PRO A 298 2.40 46.80 -24.95
N PRO A 299 2.24 47.63 -23.90
CA PRO A 299 2.92 47.44 -22.63
C PRO A 299 2.39 46.22 -21.85
N PRO A 300 3.24 45.42 -21.18
CA PRO A 300 2.81 44.25 -20.40
C PRO A 300 1.87 44.57 -19.22
N VAL A 301 1.97 45.78 -18.67
CA VAL A 301 1.08 46.33 -17.65
C VAL A 301 0.67 47.74 -18.06
N LYS A 302 -0.63 47.98 -18.18
CA LYS A 302 -1.24 49.26 -18.55
C LYS A 302 -1.58 50.05 -17.28
N LEU A 303 -1.23 51.34 -17.27
CA LEU A 303 -1.72 52.29 -16.26
C LEU A 303 -3.04 52.89 -16.77
N LYS A 304 -4.10 52.84 -15.98
CA LYS A 304 -5.43 53.37 -16.32
C LYS A 304 -5.90 54.40 -15.28
N MET A 305 -6.67 55.38 -15.73
CA MET A 305 -7.26 56.43 -14.89
C MET A 305 -8.72 56.67 -15.27
N ASN A 306 -9.61 56.71 -14.28
CA ASN A 306 -11.03 57.01 -14.50
C ASN A 306 -11.55 58.01 -13.45
N SER A 307 -12.22 59.09 -13.87
CA SER A 307 -12.90 60.07 -13.00
C SER A 307 -14.30 60.39 -13.54
N THR A 308 -15.28 60.61 -12.66
CA THR A 308 -16.67 60.95 -13.05
C THR A 308 -17.05 62.41 -12.74
N CYS A 309 -16.20 63.16 -12.04
CA CYS A 309 -16.42 64.60 -11.82
C CYS A 309 -16.06 65.42 -13.08
N SER A 310 -16.79 66.52 -13.30
CA SER A 310 -16.47 67.63 -14.23
C SER A 310 -15.91 67.24 -15.62
N GLY A 311 -16.67 66.46 -16.40
CA GLY A 311 -16.33 66.12 -17.79
C GLY A 311 -16.08 64.63 -18.04
N ASN A 312 -15.95 63.84 -16.96
CA ASN A 312 -15.83 62.38 -17.01
C ASN A 312 -14.59 61.89 -17.82
N THR A 313 -13.41 62.34 -17.40
CA THR A 313 -12.12 61.91 -17.97
C THR A 313 -11.89 60.42 -17.74
N ARG A 314 -11.67 59.67 -18.82
CA ARG A 314 -11.55 58.20 -18.83
C ARG A 314 -10.41 57.78 -19.75
N CYS A 315 -9.25 57.48 -19.16
CA CYS A 315 -8.03 57.04 -19.84
C CYS A 315 -7.82 55.54 -19.60
N ASP A 316 -8.55 54.71 -20.33
CA ASP A 316 -8.57 53.25 -20.14
C ASP A 316 -8.53 52.44 -21.45
N ASP A 317 -7.93 53.02 -22.50
CA ASP A 317 -7.72 52.37 -23.80
C ASP A 317 -7.26 50.90 -23.66
N ALA A 318 -7.78 50.04 -24.52
CA ALA A 318 -7.54 48.60 -24.44
C ALA A 318 -6.07 48.21 -24.68
N THR A 319 -5.36 49.02 -25.47
CA THR A 319 -3.98 48.78 -25.92
C THR A 319 -2.96 49.35 -24.94
N TYR A 320 -3.15 50.60 -24.50
CA TYR A 320 -2.17 51.35 -23.69
C TYR A 320 -2.68 51.77 -22.31
N GLY A 321 -3.99 51.94 -22.11
CA GLY A 321 -4.51 52.76 -21.01
C GLY A 321 -4.13 54.23 -21.22
N ILE A 322 -3.37 54.80 -20.28
CA ILE A 322 -2.57 56.02 -20.51
C ILE A 322 -1.30 55.61 -21.27
N LYS A 323 -1.09 56.16 -22.47
CA LYS A 323 0.14 55.95 -23.24
C LYS A 323 1.35 56.63 -22.58
N LEU A 324 2.45 55.88 -22.45
CA LEU A 324 3.67 56.33 -21.76
C LEU A 324 4.90 56.30 -22.68
N ASP A 325 5.76 57.31 -22.55
CA ASP A 325 7.13 57.30 -23.05
C ASP A 325 8.03 56.69 -21.96
N TYR A 326 8.52 55.48 -22.22
CA TYR A 326 9.32 54.70 -21.26
C TYR A 326 10.80 55.09 -21.28
N VAL A 327 11.30 55.69 -20.20
CA VAL A 327 12.76 55.90 -19.96
C VAL A 327 13.42 54.58 -19.53
N ARG A 328 12.67 53.73 -18.81
CA ARG A 328 13.07 52.37 -18.40
C ARG A 328 11.91 51.40 -18.63
N SER A 329 12.19 50.22 -19.18
CA SER A 329 11.16 49.23 -19.54
C SER A 329 10.85 48.19 -18.45
N SER A 330 11.50 48.25 -17.28
CA SER A 330 11.26 47.32 -16.17
C SER A 330 11.37 47.95 -14.79
N VAL A 331 10.69 47.36 -13.82
CA VAL A 331 10.77 47.67 -12.39
C VAL A 331 11.74 46.70 -11.71
N PRO A 332 12.81 47.15 -11.03
CA PRO A 332 13.77 46.26 -10.36
C PRO A 332 13.11 45.39 -9.28
N ALA A 333 13.70 44.22 -8.98
CA ALA A 333 13.31 43.40 -7.84
C ALA A 333 13.44 44.19 -6.53
N TYR A 334 12.43 44.16 -5.66
CA TYR A 334 12.34 44.99 -4.44
C TYR A 334 12.54 46.50 -4.68
N GLY A 335 12.30 46.96 -5.91
CA GLY A 335 12.50 48.33 -6.36
C GLY A 335 11.20 49.08 -6.63
N TYR A 336 11.35 50.36 -6.94
CA TYR A 336 10.25 51.27 -7.26
C TYR A 336 10.28 51.69 -8.74
N TYR A 337 9.21 52.34 -9.21
CA TYR A 337 9.11 52.86 -10.56
C TYR A 337 8.19 54.08 -10.61
N LEU A 338 8.64 55.18 -11.17
CA LEU A 338 7.94 56.47 -11.14
C LEU A 338 7.39 56.86 -12.52
N ILE A 339 6.06 56.96 -12.63
CA ILE A 339 5.36 57.47 -13.81
C ILE A 339 4.92 58.91 -13.51
N ALA A 340 5.27 59.89 -14.35
CA ALA A 340 4.97 61.30 -14.08
C ALA A 340 4.53 62.10 -15.31
N ASN A 341 4.03 63.32 -15.10
CA ASN A 341 3.74 64.26 -16.19
C ASN A 341 4.97 65.04 -16.72
N THR A 342 6.14 64.89 -16.10
CA THR A 342 7.39 65.53 -16.51
C THR A 342 8.61 64.68 -16.14
N ASN A 343 9.72 64.85 -16.88
CA ASN A 343 10.91 64.00 -16.76
C ASN A 343 11.64 64.15 -15.41
N THR A 344 11.76 65.38 -14.88
CA THR A 344 12.54 65.65 -13.66
C THR A 344 11.90 66.81 -12.89
N PHE A 345 11.75 66.64 -11.57
CA PHE A 345 11.12 67.61 -10.67
C PHE A 345 11.65 67.52 -9.24
N SER A 346 11.31 68.49 -8.39
CA SER A 346 11.69 68.50 -6.97
C SER A 346 10.46 68.33 -6.06
N VAL A 347 10.53 67.42 -5.10
CA VAL A 347 9.44 67.13 -4.17
C VAL A 347 10.02 66.69 -2.81
N ALA A 348 9.42 67.18 -1.71
CA ALA A 348 9.93 66.98 -0.34
C ALA A 348 11.43 67.30 -0.17
N GLY A 349 11.98 68.23 -0.97
CA GLY A 349 13.41 68.60 -0.99
C GLY A 349 14.32 67.68 -1.80
N VAL A 350 13.80 66.61 -2.40
CA VAL A 350 14.54 65.64 -3.23
C VAL A 350 14.32 65.95 -4.72
N LEU A 351 15.39 65.90 -5.52
CA LEU A 351 15.31 65.95 -6.99
C LEU A 351 15.13 64.53 -7.52
N VAL A 352 14.06 64.27 -8.27
CA VAL A 352 13.71 62.93 -8.77
C VAL A 352 13.49 62.97 -10.28
N THR A 353 13.94 61.93 -10.98
CA THR A 353 13.70 61.69 -12.41
C THR A 353 12.75 60.52 -12.58
N ALA A 354 11.76 60.66 -13.46
CA ALA A 354 10.75 59.65 -13.75
C ALA A 354 11.32 58.49 -14.61
N ASP A 355 10.75 57.31 -14.44
CA ASP A 355 11.08 56.09 -15.20
C ASP A 355 10.22 55.95 -16.47
N ALA A 356 9.05 56.59 -16.47
CA ALA A 356 8.27 56.89 -17.67
C ALA A 356 7.53 58.23 -17.50
N VAL A 357 7.17 58.86 -18.62
CA VAL A 357 6.28 60.03 -18.62
C VAL A 357 5.05 59.79 -19.51
N PHE A 358 3.98 60.54 -19.30
CA PHE A 358 2.85 60.52 -20.25
C PHE A 358 3.34 60.94 -21.65
N ALA A 359 3.04 60.15 -22.69
CA ALA A 359 3.47 60.45 -24.06
C ALA A 359 2.87 61.76 -24.57
N ASP A 360 3.49 62.45 -25.55
CA ASP A 360 2.99 63.73 -26.09
C ASP A 360 1.57 63.66 -26.68
N ASP A 361 1.13 62.48 -27.12
CA ASP A 361 -0.18 62.22 -27.71
C ASP A 361 -1.12 61.38 -26.81
N ALA A 362 -0.76 61.19 -25.52
CA ALA A 362 -1.52 60.36 -24.59
C ALA A 362 -2.96 60.85 -24.33
N ASP A 363 -3.25 62.13 -24.57
CA ASP A 363 -4.59 62.71 -24.51
C ASP A 363 -5.58 62.10 -25.52
N ASN A 364 -5.09 61.63 -26.66
CA ASN A 364 -5.90 60.96 -27.71
C ASN A 364 -6.41 59.58 -27.26
N TYR A 365 -5.86 59.02 -26.18
CA TYR A 365 -6.24 57.75 -25.58
C TYR A 365 -7.15 57.94 -24.34
N CYS A 366 -7.59 59.18 -24.08
CA CYS A 366 -8.48 59.58 -22.99
C CYS A 366 -9.82 60.13 -23.51
N ALA A 367 -10.94 59.47 -23.21
CA ALA A 367 -12.26 60.05 -23.40
C ALA A 367 -12.52 61.18 -22.38
N GLY A 368 -13.33 62.18 -22.77
CA GLY A 368 -13.60 63.38 -21.95
C GLY A 368 -12.52 64.47 -22.02
N HIS A 369 -11.38 64.18 -22.64
CA HIS A 369 -10.11 64.94 -22.61
C HIS A 369 -9.48 65.08 -21.20
N PRO A 370 -8.14 65.14 -21.12
CA PRO A 370 -7.42 65.45 -19.88
C PRO A 370 -7.50 66.95 -19.52
N VAL A 371 -7.23 67.26 -18.25
CA VAL A 371 -7.49 68.56 -17.61
C VAL A 371 -6.77 69.73 -18.27
N ARG A 372 -5.49 69.54 -18.58
CA ARG A 372 -4.68 70.49 -19.37
C ARG A 372 -3.70 69.72 -20.22
N TRP A 373 -3.74 69.98 -21.52
CA TRP A 373 -2.77 69.46 -22.48
C TRP A 373 -2.22 70.61 -23.30
N ASN A 374 -0.99 71.03 -23.02
CA ASN A 374 -0.37 72.18 -23.66
C ASN A 374 1.11 71.92 -23.96
N LEU A 375 1.35 71.34 -25.14
CA LEU A 375 2.68 71.09 -25.71
C LEU A 375 3.45 72.40 -26.05
N GLY A 376 2.78 73.55 -26.02
CA GLY A 376 3.39 74.87 -26.18
C GLY A 376 3.79 75.56 -24.87
N ALA A 377 3.52 74.94 -23.71
CA ALA A 377 3.92 75.47 -22.41
C ALA A 377 5.41 75.21 -22.11
N SER A 378 5.99 75.98 -21.18
CA SER A 378 7.35 75.77 -20.68
C SER A 378 7.37 75.83 -19.14
N PRO A 379 7.54 74.68 -18.44
CA PRO A 379 7.55 73.31 -18.98
C PRO A 379 6.21 72.89 -19.61
N VAL A 380 6.24 71.83 -20.42
CA VAL A 380 5.06 71.28 -21.13
C VAL A 380 4.01 70.75 -20.14
N GLU A 381 2.74 71.17 -20.28
CA GLU A 381 1.65 70.73 -19.40
C GLU A 381 0.96 69.46 -19.92
N LYS A 382 1.06 68.37 -19.14
CA LYS A 382 0.40 67.07 -19.36
C LYS A 382 -0.43 66.65 -18.13
N GLN A 383 -1.49 67.38 -17.80
CA GLN A 383 -2.29 67.15 -16.59
C GLN A 383 -3.47 66.22 -16.88
N ILE A 384 -3.36 64.95 -16.47
CA ILE A 384 -4.41 63.92 -16.61
C ILE A 384 -5.35 63.94 -15.41
N PHE A 385 -4.84 64.19 -14.21
CA PHE A 385 -5.63 64.14 -12.98
C PHE A 385 -6.24 65.51 -12.63
N ASN A 386 -7.52 65.53 -12.27
CA ASN A 386 -8.17 66.71 -11.69
C ASN A 386 -7.94 66.74 -10.17
N SER A 387 -7.40 67.85 -9.66
CA SER A 387 -7.38 68.12 -8.22
C SER A 387 -8.80 68.33 -7.67
N SER A 388 -9.02 67.96 -6.42
CA SER A 388 -10.31 68.13 -5.73
C SER A 388 -11.45 67.39 -6.43
N HIS A 389 -11.16 66.23 -7.04
CA HIS A 389 -12.11 65.35 -7.74
C HIS A 389 -11.92 63.91 -7.27
N ASN A 390 -12.88 63.02 -7.58
CA ASN A 390 -12.72 61.58 -7.43
C ASN A 390 -11.84 61.01 -8.56
N ALA A 391 -11.12 59.92 -8.30
CA ALA A 391 -10.57 59.10 -9.38
C ALA A 391 -10.28 57.68 -8.92
N CYS A 392 -10.17 56.77 -9.88
CA CYS A 392 -9.53 55.47 -9.75
C CYS A 392 -8.23 55.46 -10.57
N VAL A 393 -7.14 55.01 -9.96
CA VAL A 393 -5.90 54.60 -10.65
C VAL A 393 -5.84 53.08 -10.62
N GLN A 394 -5.58 52.46 -11.76
CA GLN A 394 -5.64 51.01 -11.95
C GLN A 394 -4.42 50.52 -12.73
N LEU A 395 -3.86 49.38 -12.32
CA LEU A 395 -2.95 48.58 -13.13
C LEU A 395 -3.73 47.42 -13.76
N GLU A 396 -3.53 47.17 -15.05
CA GLU A 396 -4.19 46.09 -15.80
C GLU A 396 -3.15 45.31 -16.62
N ASN A 397 -3.19 43.97 -16.59
CA ASN A 397 -2.27 43.13 -17.36
C ASN A 397 -2.68 43.01 -18.86
N LEU A 398 -1.90 42.27 -19.66
CA LEU A 398 -2.23 41.99 -21.06
C LEU A 398 -3.52 41.16 -21.27
N ALA A 399 -3.93 40.34 -20.30
CA ALA A 399 -5.16 39.57 -20.36
C ALA A 399 -6.43 40.39 -20.02
N GLY A 400 -6.26 41.58 -19.42
CA GLY A 400 -7.34 42.43 -18.94
C GLY A 400 -7.67 42.27 -17.46
N ASP A 401 -6.89 41.46 -16.71
CA ASP A 401 -7.06 41.33 -15.27
C ASP A 401 -6.55 42.59 -14.55
N THR A 402 -7.27 42.98 -13.50
CA THR A 402 -6.81 44.04 -12.59
C THR A 402 -5.67 43.51 -11.74
N VAL A 403 -4.52 44.19 -11.83
CA VAL A 403 -3.30 43.89 -11.05
C VAL A 403 -3.36 44.55 -9.68
N ASP A 404 -3.71 45.84 -9.64
CA ASP A 404 -3.91 46.63 -8.42
C ASP A 404 -4.77 47.88 -8.72
N THR A 405 -5.41 48.45 -7.70
CA THR A 405 -6.19 49.69 -7.78
C THR A 405 -6.04 50.56 -6.54
N VAL A 406 -5.94 51.88 -6.73
CA VAL A 406 -6.21 52.87 -5.67
C VAL A 406 -7.26 53.88 -6.12
N GLY A 407 -8.35 53.98 -5.36
CA GLY A 407 -9.44 54.93 -5.60
C GLY A 407 -9.65 55.90 -4.46
N TRP A 408 -10.20 57.08 -4.78
CA TRP A 408 -10.70 58.03 -3.78
C TRP A 408 -11.98 58.74 -4.25
N SER A 409 -12.86 59.08 -3.31
CA SER A 409 -14.14 59.74 -3.55
C SER A 409 -14.08 61.28 -3.47
N HIS A 410 -15.12 61.96 -3.95
CA HIS A 410 -15.32 63.41 -3.84
C HIS A 410 -16.82 63.72 -3.73
N GLY A 411 -17.24 64.58 -2.79
CA GLY A 411 -18.59 65.17 -2.80
C GLY A 411 -19.77 64.19 -2.74
N GLY A 412 -19.56 62.97 -2.25
CA GLY A 412 -20.53 61.85 -2.27
C GLY A 412 -20.44 60.96 -3.51
N ILE A 413 -19.49 61.20 -4.41
CA ILE A 413 -19.29 60.49 -5.67
C ILE A 413 -18.12 59.51 -5.51
N SER A 414 -18.42 58.21 -5.49
CA SER A 414 -17.44 57.13 -5.53
C SER A 414 -16.65 57.14 -6.86
N PRO A 415 -15.37 56.73 -6.88
CA PRO A 415 -14.63 56.60 -8.12
C PRO A 415 -15.16 55.45 -8.99
N PRO A 416 -15.26 55.63 -10.32
CA PRO A 416 -15.67 54.56 -11.24
C PRO A 416 -14.59 53.47 -11.34
N ASN A 417 -15.02 52.22 -11.55
CA ASN A 417 -14.16 51.06 -11.85
C ASN A 417 -13.09 50.70 -10.80
N CYS A 418 -13.15 51.24 -9.58
CA CYS A 418 -12.31 50.84 -8.45
C CYS A 418 -13.05 49.85 -7.55
N GLY A 419 -12.37 48.77 -7.12
CA GLY A 419 -12.97 47.72 -6.29
C GLY A 419 -13.25 48.18 -4.85
N THR A 420 -12.32 48.92 -4.27
CA THR A 420 -12.48 49.68 -3.03
C THR A 420 -11.94 51.10 -3.23
N PHE A 421 -12.17 52.02 -2.30
CA PHE A 421 -11.70 53.39 -2.38
C PHE A 421 -11.63 54.06 -1.01
N ILE A 422 -10.84 55.12 -0.90
CA ILE A 422 -10.68 55.95 0.30
C ILE A 422 -11.77 57.02 0.33
N ASP A 423 -12.46 57.18 1.46
CA ASP A 423 -13.41 58.27 1.64
C ASP A 423 -12.68 59.60 1.86
N LEU A 424 -12.66 60.44 0.81
CA LEU A 424 -12.19 61.83 0.88
C LEU A 424 -13.33 62.83 0.69
N ASN A 425 -14.59 62.42 0.92
CA ASN A 425 -15.77 63.27 0.73
C ASN A 425 -15.76 64.49 1.66
N ALA A 426 -15.30 64.32 2.90
CA ALA A 426 -15.17 65.41 3.89
C ALA A 426 -14.10 66.46 3.50
N PHE A 427 -13.14 66.09 2.65
CA PHE A 427 -12.13 66.99 2.12
C PHE A 427 -12.53 67.56 0.76
N GLY A 428 -13.32 66.82 -0.03
CA GLY A 428 -13.64 67.16 -1.43
C GLY A 428 -12.69 66.51 -2.43
N GLY A 429 -12.25 65.27 -2.18
CA GLY A 429 -11.28 64.56 -3.01
C GLY A 429 -9.83 64.85 -2.63
N LEU A 430 -8.90 64.34 -3.45
CA LEU A 430 -7.46 64.50 -3.24
C LEU A 430 -7.01 65.90 -3.69
N HIS A 431 -6.21 66.60 -2.88
CA HIS A 431 -5.90 68.03 -3.06
C HIS A 431 -4.48 68.32 -3.54
N TRP A 432 -4.19 69.60 -3.77
CA TRP A 432 -2.81 70.08 -3.94
C TRP A 432 -1.99 69.80 -2.68
N GLY A 433 -0.70 69.49 -2.85
CA GLY A 433 0.20 69.14 -1.74
C GLY A 433 -0.19 67.85 -0.99
N SER A 434 -1.11 67.04 -1.53
CA SER A 434 -1.59 65.81 -0.91
C SER A 434 -1.00 64.56 -1.55
N GLN A 435 -0.84 63.51 -0.75
CA GLN A 435 -0.36 62.18 -1.16
C GLN A 435 -1.32 61.09 -0.67
N LEU A 436 -1.46 60.03 -1.45
CA LEU A 436 -1.87 58.70 -0.98
C LEU A 436 -0.63 57.82 -1.00
N VAL A 437 -0.32 57.10 0.09
CA VAL A 437 0.88 56.24 0.17
C VAL A 437 0.51 54.88 0.77
N ARG A 438 0.88 53.79 0.10
CA ARG A 438 0.65 52.42 0.58
C ARG A 438 1.56 52.13 1.77
N VAL A 439 1.06 51.45 2.80
CA VAL A 439 1.84 51.08 3.98
C VAL A 439 2.74 49.86 3.70
N SER A 440 3.85 49.73 4.44
CA SER A 440 4.79 48.61 4.25
C SER A 440 4.41 47.35 5.05
N SER A 441 3.52 47.45 6.04
CA SER A 441 3.09 46.32 6.88
C SER A 441 1.77 46.61 7.62
N PRO A 442 1.12 45.59 8.24
CA PRO A 442 -0.01 45.79 9.14
C PRO A 442 0.32 46.54 10.44
N ALA A 443 1.59 46.81 10.75
CA ALA A 443 1.96 47.71 11.83
C ALA A 443 1.85 49.19 11.42
N ALA A 444 1.85 49.48 10.11
CA ALA A 444 1.67 50.81 9.51
C ALA A 444 2.48 51.94 10.18
N SER A 445 3.72 51.64 10.61
CA SER A 445 4.55 52.58 11.36
C SER A 445 5.38 53.50 10.46
N ASP A 446 5.74 54.68 10.97
CA ASP A 446 6.67 55.61 10.32
C ASP A 446 8.06 54.98 10.10
N HIS A 447 8.44 53.97 10.89
CA HIS A 447 9.67 53.21 10.66
C HIS A 447 9.52 52.26 9.47
N ASP A 448 8.40 51.55 9.38
CA ASP A 448 8.16 50.55 8.34
C ASP A 448 8.06 51.18 6.94
N ILE A 449 7.44 52.36 6.84
CA ILE A 449 7.23 53.07 5.57
C ILE A 449 8.51 53.68 4.98
N ASP A 450 9.50 53.95 5.83
CA ASP A 450 10.84 54.43 5.46
C ASP A 450 11.86 53.29 5.31
N ALA A 451 11.75 52.21 6.10
CA ALA A 451 12.71 51.10 6.05
C ALA A 451 12.41 50.08 4.94
N TYR A 452 11.14 49.75 4.70
CA TYR A 452 10.73 48.57 3.92
C TYR A 452 9.93 48.91 2.67
N GLY A 453 9.69 47.89 1.84
CA GLY A 453 8.85 47.98 0.65
C GLY A 453 7.39 48.27 1.02
N ARG A 454 6.78 49.27 0.36
CA ARG A 454 5.36 49.66 0.48
C ARG A 454 4.45 48.60 -0.16
N ALA A 455 4.40 47.43 0.49
CA ALA A 455 3.94 46.17 -0.09
C ALA A 455 2.56 45.68 0.42
N TYR A 456 1.99 46.32 1.45
CA TYR A 456 0.81 45.76 2.13
C TYR A 456 -0.46 45.91 1.28
N ASP A 457 -1.21 44.82 1.12
CA ASP A 457 -2.42 44.78 0.30
C ASP A 457 -3.52 43.91 0.92
N SER A 458 -4.32 44.47 1.82
CA SER A 458 -5.54 43.81 2.31
C SER A 458 -6.62 43.67 1.22
N GLY A 459 -6.54 44.44 0.14
CA GLY A 459 -7.58 44.57 -0.89
C GLY A 459 -8.63 45.65 -0.56
N GLU A 460 -8.44 46.39 0.54
CA GLU A 460 -9.27 47.50 0.97
C GLU A 460 -8.41 48.77 1.06
N ASN A 461 -8.56 49.68 0.09
CA ASN A 461 -7.72 50.89 0.02
C ASN A 461 -7.72 51.75 1.30
N THR A 462 -8.80 51.72 2.09
CA THR A 462 -8.93 52.39 3.39
C THR A 462 -8.02 51.83 4.50
N LYS A 463 -7.51 50.61 4.32
CA LYS A 463 -6.53 49.93 5.17
C LYS A 463 -5.13 49.98 4.56
N ASP A 464 -5.05 49.95 3.24
CA ASP A 464 -3.78 49.81 2.51
C ASP A 464 -3.02 51.14 2.36
N PHE A 465 -3.74 52.27 2.27
CA PHE A 465 -3.16 53.59 2.02
C PHE A 465 -3.39 54.57 3.16
N ILE A 466 -2.33 55.27 3.57
CA ILE A 466 -2.44 56.46 4.42
C ILE A 466 -2.74 57.72 3.60
N TYR A 467 -3.63 58.55 4.13
CA TYR A 467 -3.87 59.92 3.67
C TYR A 467 -3.60 60.88 4.86
N PRO A 468 -2.46 61.61 4.88
CA PRO A 468 -2.15 62.53 5.98
C PRO A 468 -3.05 63.77 5.91
N SER A 469 -4.13 63.76 6.67
CA SER A 469 -5.04 64.92 6.79
C SER A 469 -4.39 66.04 7.62
N ILE A 470 -3.98 67.12 6.96
CA ILE A 470 -3.41 68.32 7.59
C ILE A 470 -4.26 69.53 7.22
N ALA A 471 -4.79 70.23 8.22
CA ALA A 471 -5.50 71.48 8.00
C ALA A 471 -4.52 72.57 7.49
N GLY A 472 -4.56 72.85 6.19
CA GLY A 472 -3.59 73.72 5.49
C GLY A 472 -2.62 72.93 4.61
N HIS A 473 -3.15 72.11 3.69
CA HIS A 473 -2.36 71.24 2.80
C HIS A 473 -1.46 72.05 1.85
N ASP A 474 -0.13 71.98 2.01
CA ASP A 474 0.85 72.56 1.09
C ASP A 474 2.11 71.69 0.86
N THR A 475 2.27 70.55 1.57
CA THR A 475 3.54 69.78 1.55
C THR A 475 3.36 68.27 1.43
N ILE A 476 3.97 67.70 0.39
CA ILE A 476 4.23 66.25 0.28
C ILE A 476 5.25 65.86 1.36
N LEU A 477 4.92 64.87 2.19
CA LEU A 477 5.73 64.45 3.33
C LEU A 477 6.71 63.33 2.98
N LEU A 478 6.29 62.39 2.13
CA LEU A 478 7.09 61.23 1.74
C LEU A 478 7.51 61.40 0.26
N PRO A 479 8.80 61.55 -0.04
CA PRO A 479 9.27 61.62 -1.43
C PRO A 479 8.99 60.30 -2.17
N PRO A 480 8.81 60.36 -3.50
CA PRO A 480 8.71 59.19 -4.34
C PRO A 480 10.10 58.59 -4.63
N TYR A 481 10.10 57.31 -4.89
CA TYR A 481 11.22 56.53 -5.37
C TYR A 481 11.08 56.22 -6.88
N SER A 482 12.21 55.89 -7.52
CA SER A 482 12.31 55.50 -8.92
C SER A 482 13.11 54.19 -9.06
N ALA A 483 13.23 53.65 -10.28
CA ALA A 483 14.06 52.46 -10.53
C ALA A 483 15.57 52.69 -10.32
N THR A 484 15.97 53.94 -10.02
CA THR A 484 17.33 54.31 -9.57
C THR A 484 17.46 54.56 -8.05
N SER A 485 16.37 54.46 -7.30
CA SER A 485 16.41 54.51 -5.83
C SER A 485 16.95 53.20 -5.25
N SER A 486 17.42 53.22 -3.99
CA SER A 486 17.78 52.00 -3.28
C SER A 486 16.57 51.07 -3.13
N THR A 487 16.78 49.78 -3.35
CA THR A 487 15.75 48.77 -3.12
C THR A 487 15.39 48.69 -1.64
N LYS A 488 14.12 48.37 -1.35
CA LYS A 488 13.63 48.12 0.01
C LYS A 488 12.96 46.75 0.05
N PRO A 489 13.37 45.82 0.92
CA PRO A 489 12.78 44.49 0.98
C PRO A 489 11.33 44.56 1.50
N PRO A 490 10.42 43.71 1.00
CA PRO A 490 9.07 43.59 1.55
C PRO A 490 9.11 42.78 2.85
N ILE A 491 8.39 43.25 3.87
CA ILE A 491 8.09 42.50 5.10
C ILE A 491 6.63 42.04 5.20
N SER A 492 5.82 42.42 4.21
CA SER A 492 4.41 42.04 4.08
C SER A 492 4.04 41.82 2.60
N GLY A 493 2.75 41.75 2.31
CA GLY A 493 2.19 41.58 0.97
C GLY A 493 0.67 41.56 1.04
N LYS A 494 0.03 40.85 0.09
CA LYS A 494 -1.38 40.48 0.21
C LYS A 494 -1.56 39.30 1.19
N PRO A 495 -2.45 39.36 2.20
CA PRO A 495 -2.65 38.25 3.14
C PRO A 495 -3.03 36.94 2.41
N ALA A 496 -2.20 35.90 2.53
CA ALA A 496 -2.46 34.59 1.92
C ALA A 496 -3.46 33.76 2.76
N ILE A 497 -4.72 34.22 2.86
CA ILE A 497 -5.77 33.60 3.67
C ILE A 497 -6.19 32.24 3.09
N ALA A 498 -6.44 31.25 3.97
CA ALA A 498 -6.75 29.86 3.65
C ALA A 498 -5.66 29.10 2.83
N ALA A 499 -4.46 29.66 2.72
CA ALA A 499 -3.28 28.93 2.25
C ALA A 499 -3.04 27.70 3.13
N TYR A 500 -2.68 26.57 2.51
CA TYR A 500 -2.40 25.31 3.20
C TYR A 500 -0.97 25.28 3.73
N ILE A 501 -0.77 24.66 4.90
CA ILE A 501 0.54 24.47 5.53
C ILE A 501 0.68 23.02 5.99
N ASP A 502 1.83 22.44 5.69
CA ASP A 502 2.23 21.10 6.08
C ASP A 502 3.74 21.06 6.42
N ALA A 503 4.21 20.01 7.10
CA ALA A 503 5.63 19.74 7.27
C ALA A 503 5.94 18.28 6.90
N ASN A 504 7.11 18.00 6.33
CA ASN A 504 7.50 16.66 5.87
C ASN A 504 7.87 15.66 6.99
N ASP A 505 7.29 15.86 8.18
CA ASP A 505 7.52 15.06 9.38
C ASP A 505 6.50 13.90 9.51
N PRO A 506 6.83 12.83 10.26
CA PRO A 506 5.99 11.64 10.40
C PRO A 506 4.75 11.80 11.30
N LEU A 507 4.56 12.92 12.01
CA LEU A 507 3.43 13.11 12.94
C LEU A 507 2.41 14.18 12.55
N SER A 508 2.82 15.32 11.99
CA SER A 508 1.84 16.37 11.73
C SER A 508 0.82 15.94 10.66
N GLY A 509 -0.44 16.30 10.91
CA GLY A 509 -1.38 16.55 9.83
C GLY A 509 -1.09 17.93 9.23
N SER A 510 -2.08 18.52 8.59
CA SER A 510 -1.91 19.81 7.90
C SER A 510 -2.88 20.87 8.47
N THR A 511 -2.59 22.14 8.22
CA THR A 511 -3.41 23.27 8.66
C THR A 511 -3.58 24.31 7.56
N GLN A 512 -4.30 25.40 7.84
CA GLN A 512 -4.44 26.55 6.94
C GLN A 512 -4.11 27.86 7.67
N THR A 513 -3.78 28.91 6.92
CA THR A 513 -3.75 30.26 7.48
C THR A 513 -5.14 30.72 7.90
N TYR A 514 -5.19 31.48 8.99
CA TYR A 514 -6.37 32.17 9.48
C TYR A 514 -6.15 33.68 9.46
N ILE A 515 -7.24 34.45 9.37
CA ILE A 515 -7.19 35.90 9.50
C ILE A 515 -6.88 36.25 10.96
N ALA A 516 -5.81 37.00 11.18
CA ALA A 516 -5.53 37.73 12.42
C ALA A 516 -5.43 39.23 12.09
N TYR A 517 -5.44 40.09 13.11
CA TYR A 517 -5.44 41.55 12.94
C TYR A 517 -4.36 42.20 13.81
N ILE A 518 -3.75 43.27 13.30
CA ILE A 518 -2.96 44.23 14.09
C ILE A 518 -3.72 45.55 14.08
N ASP A 519 -3.96 46.11 15.27
CA ASP A 519 -4.51 47.46 15.40
C ASP A 519 -3.36 48.48 15.34
N SER A 520 -3.40 49.39 14.35
CA SER A 520 -2.44 50.47 14.20
C SER A 520 -3.16 51.81 14.05
N GLY A 521 -2.95 52.70 15.01
CA GLY A 521 -3.70 53.95 15.12
C GLY A 521 -5.20 53.71 15.26
N SER A 522 -5.98 54.04 14.23
CA SER A 522 -7.42 53.79 14.13
C SER A 522 -7.78 52.71 13.09
N LEU A 523 -6.80 52.02 12.52
CA LEU A 523 -6.99 50.96 11.53
C LEU A 523 -6.79 49.58 12.18
N SER A 524 -7.58 48.60 11.75
CA SER A 524 -7.39 47.20 12.12
C SER A 524 -7.05 46.41 10.87
N LEU A 525 -5.80 45.95 10.78
CA LEU A 525 -5.14 45.55 9.55
C LEU A 525 -4.94 44.02 9.51
N PRO A 526 -5.59 43.29 8.59
CA PRO A 526 -5.54 41.82 8.56
C PRO A 526 -4.19 41.25 8.07
N TYR A 527 -3.83 40.08 8.59
CA TYR A 527 -2.69 39.28 8.14
C TYR A 527 -2.99 37.78 8.21
N ALA A 528 -2.26 36.97 7.44
CA ALA A 528 -2.50 35.53 7.31
C ALA A 528 -1.59 34.72 8.25
N ALA A 529 -1.98 34.62 9.52
CA ALA A 529 -1.23 33.84 10.51
C ALA A 529 -1.44 32.33 10.30
N PHE A 530 -0.44 31.50 10.61
CA PHE A 530 -0.63 30.05 10.73
C PHE A 530 0.05 29.49 11.99
N ARG A 531 -0.44 28.33 12.44
CA ARG A 531 0.20 27.52 13.48
C ARG A 531 -0.04 26.03 13.22
N LEU A 532 0.98 25.36 12.68
CA LEU A 532 1.02 23.91 12.55
C LEU A 532 1.36 23.30 13.91
N ASN A 533 0.61 22.28 14.35
CA ASN A 533 0.75 21.65 15.66
C ASN A 533 0.98 20.15 15.51
N GLY A 534 1.75 19.56 16.44
CA GLY A 534 2.01 18.13 16.43
C GLY A 534 3.21 17.72 15.57
N VAL A 535 3.92 18.68 14.96
CA VAL A 535 5.18 18.44 14.25
C VAL A 535 6.17 17.79 15.21
N SER A 536 6.72 16.64 14.83
CA SER A 536 7.67 15.91 15.68
C SER A 536 8.98 16.66 15.91
N THR A 537 9.71 16.31 16.97
CA THR A 537 11.03 16.87 17.24
C THR A 537 12.05 16.42 16.20
N GLY A 538 12.76 17.38 15.61
CA GLY A 538 13.70 17.14 14.51
C GLY A 538 14.03 18.42 13.75
N VAL A 539 14.50 18.25 12.51
CA VAL A 539 14.70 19.34 11.55
C VAL A 539 13.93 18.98 10.29
N TRP A 540 12.98 19.84 9.91
CA TRP A 540 11.99 19.51 8.88
C TRP A 540 11.92 20.57 7.78
N THR A 541 11.25 20.21 6.69
CA THR A 541 10.78 21.12 5.65
C THR A 541 9.33 21.49 5.92
N VAL A 542 8.99 22.77 5.82
CA VAL A 542 7.63 23.30 5.88
C VAL A 542 7.21 23.72 4.48
N GLU A 543 6.03 23.31 4.06
CA GLU A 543 5.44 23.64 2.77
C GLU A 543 4.23 24.55 2.99
N ILE A 544 4.14 25.65 2.23
CA ILE A 544 3.03 26.60 2.29
C ILE A 544 2.54 26.88 0.87
N ALA A 545 1.25 26.67 0.58
CA ALA A 545 0.69 26.83 -0.77
C ALA A 545 -0.69 27.51 -0.80
N SER A 546 -0.91 28.36 -1.81
CA SER A 546 -2.12 29.13 -2.03
C SER A 546 -2.38 29.27 -3.54
N SER A 547 -3.37 28.53 -4.05
CA SER A 547 -3.60 28.37 -5.49
C SER A 547 -2.32 27.89 -6.21
N SER A 548 -1.79 28.64 -7.18
CA SER A 548 -0.54 28.33 -7.89
C SER A 548 0.74 28.82 -7.20
N TRP A 549 0.62 29.55 -6.08
CA TRP A 549 1.74 30.18 -5.38
C TRP A 549 2.15 29.34 -4.18
N PHE A 550 3.44 29.09 -3.99
CA PHE A 550 3.93 28.32 -2.85
C PHE A 550 5.29 28.82 -2.36
N ARG A 551 5.69 28.33 -1.18
CA ARG A 551 7.05 28.37 -0.66
C ARG A 551 7.37 27.04 0.04
N GLU A 552 8.57 26.53 -0.20
CA GLU A 552 9.23 25.53 0.64
C GLU A 552 10.20 26.24 1.60
N ILE A 553 10.20 25.83 2.88
CA ILE A 553 11.10 26.35 3.93
C ILE A 553 11.78 25.16 4.62
N THR A 554 13.02 24.89 4.23
CA THR A 554 13.85 23.82 4.81
C THR A 554 14.53 24.27 6.10
N GLY A 555 14.96 23.33 6.95
CA GLY A 555 15.77 23.63 8.15
C GLY A 555 14.98 24.02 9.40
N ALA A 556 13.65 23.86 9.41
CA ALA A 556 12.80 24.19 10.54
C ALA A 556 13.06 23.25 11.72
N THR A 557 13.83 23.71 12.71
CA THR A 557 14.19 22.93 13.90
C THR A 557 13.08 22.98 14.94
N VAL A 558 12.51 21.82 15.31
CA VAL A 558 11.38 21.70 16.24
C VAL A 558 11.81 21.01 17.53
N THR A 559 11.48 21.63 18.67
CA THR A 559 11.81 21.15 20.02
C THR A 559 10.55 20.72 20.77
N ALA A 560 10.72 19.84 21.78
CA ALA A 560 9.60 19.25 22.51
C ALA A 560 8.78 20.32 23.25
N ARG A 561 7.49 20.45 22.91
CA ARG A 561 6.56 21.50 23.36
C ARG A 561 6.99 22.94 22.99
N GLY A 562 7.99 23.10 22.14
CA GLY A 562 8.46 24.40 21.66
C GLY A 562 7.55 25.00 20.58
N LEU A 563 7.74 26.30 20.34
CA LEU A 563 7.15 27.03 19.22
C LEU A 563 8.30 27.57 18.35
N THR A 564 8.42 27.05 17.13
CA THR A 564 9.42 27.50 16.15
C THR A 564 8.74 28.43 15.14
N PHE A 565 9.23 29.65 15.01
CA PHE A 565 8.79 30.54 13.94
C PHE A 565 9.58 30.30 12.65
N VAL A 566 8.92 30.39 11.50
CA VAL A 566 9.53 30.28 10.17
C VAL A 566 9.04 31.42 9.24
N PRO A 567 9.91 31.95 8.37
CA PRO A 567 11.34 31.66 8.26
C PRO A 567 12.13 32.26 9.45
N ASN A 568 13.36 31.80 9.66
CA ASN A 568 14.27 32.34 10.67
C ASN A 568 15.73 32.32 10.20
N SER A 569 16.69 32.67 11.06
CA SER A 569 18.12 32.72 10.71
C SER A 569 18.75 31.36 10.36
N THR A 570 18.08 30.22 10.63
CA THR A 570 18.58 28.86 10.33
C THR A 570 17.77 28.13 9.25
N THR A 571 16.67 28.69 8.76
CA THR A 571 15.92 28.10 7.64
C THR A 571 16.51 28.47 6.28
N THR A 572 16.16 27.72 5.23
CA THR A 572 16.39 28.11 3.83
C THR A 572 15.07 28.07 3.06
N PRO A 573 14.55 29.22 2.57
CA PRO A 573 15.09 30.56 2.75
C PRO A 573 15.08 30.99 4.22
N SER A 574 16.02 31.86 4.59
CA SER A 574 15.98 32.58 5.85
C SER A 574 15.03 33.78 5.73
N TRP A 575 14.78 34.46 6.85
CA TRP A 575 13.97 35.67 6.85
C TRP A 575 14.57 36.79 5.97
N THR A 576 13.73 37.49 5.19
CA THR A 576 14.19 38.59 4.32
C THR A 576 14.75 39.77 5.13
N VAL A 577 14.25 39.95 6.35
CA VAL A 577 14.71 40.92 7.36
C VAL A 577 14.76 40.17 8.70
N ALA A 578 15.79 40.41 9.51
CA ALA A 578 15.93 39.73 10.81
C ALA A 578 14.68 39.91 11.69
N ASP A 579 14.29 38.85 12.40
CA ASP A 579 13.10 38.76 13.27
C ASP A 579 11.73 38.93 12.59
N HIS A 580 11.66 39.18 11.27
CA HIS A 580 10.41 39.20 10.50
C HIS A 580 10.02 37.81 9.97
N VAL A 581 9.01 37.20 10.58
CA VAL A 581 8.50 35.84 10.31
C VAL A 581 7.52 35.78 9.11
N GLY A 582 7.76 36.61 8.10
CA GLY A 582 6.93 36.72 6.89
C GLY A 582 7.40 35.80 5.77
N VAL A 583 6.47 35.05 5.18
CA VAL A 583 6.70 34.15 4.04
C VAL A 583 6.07 34.73 2.78
N SER A 584 6.87 35.34 1.91
CA SER A 584 6.42 35.60 0.52
C SER A 584 6.27 34.27 -0.23
N LEU A 585 5.10 34.03 -0.81
CA LEU A 585 4.81 32.96 -1.77
C LEU A 585 5.03 33.55 -3.18
N ASP A 586 6.20 33.31 -3.76
CA ASP A 586 6.66 33.94 -5.01
C ASP A 586 7.20 32.95 -6.07
N SER A 587 7.28 31.67 -5.73
CA SER A 587 7.85 30.63 -6.60
C SER A 587 6.77 29.78 -7.28
N SER A 588 7.08 29.25 -8.48
CA SER A 588 6.38 28.14 -9.12
C SER A 588 7.06 26.81 -8.76
N SER A 589 6.30 25.78 -8.41
CA SER A 589 6.84 24.55 -7.81
C SER A 589 7.48 23.59 -8.82
N LEU A 590 8.25 22.62 -8.33
CA LEU A 590 8.64 21.41 -9.07
C LEU A 590 7.66 20.25 -8.80
N ASN A 591 7.02 20.27 -7.64
CA ASN A 591 5.98 19.34 -7.21
C ASN A 591 4.59 19.92 -7.54
N GLY A 592 3.55 19.09 -7.51
CA GLY A 592 2.19 19.57 -7.24
C GLY A 592 1.78 19.22 -5.81
N PHE A 593 0.51 19.42 -5.48
CA PHE A 593 0.00 19.15 -4.13
C PHE A 593 -1.30 18.35 -4.20
N VAL A 594 -1.55 17.53 -3.18
CA VAL A 594 -2.84 16.88 -2.96
C VAL A 594 -3.44 17.42 -1.66
N SER A 595 -4.70 17.85 -1.71
CA SER A 595 -5.47 18.23 -0.53
C SER A 595 -6.83 17.53 -0.52
N GLY A 596 -7.44 17.38 0.65
CA GLY A 596 -8.81 16.87 0.74
C GLY A 596 -9.27 16.62 2.17
N THR A 597 -10.52 16.18 2.28
CA THR A 597 -11.14 15.76 3.54
C THR A 597 -11.45 14.26 3.53
N VAL A 598 -11.27 13.61 4.68
CA VAL A 598 -11.77 12.27 4.95
C VAL A 598 -13.00 12.38 5.83
N THR A 599 -14.13 11.92 5.32
CA THR A 599 -15.45 11.93 5.97
C THR A 599 -15.98 10.52 6.16
N ASN A 600 -16.97 10.35 7.05
CA ASN A 600 -17.78 9.14 7.09
C ASN A 600 -19.03 9.30 6.21
N ILE A 601 -19.79 8.22 6.00
CA ILE A 601 -21.04 8.20 5.20
C ILE A 601 -22.14 9.18 5.65
N SER A 602 -22.00 9.84 6.81
CA SER A 602 -22.90 10.91 7.27
C SER A 602 -22.35 12.33 7.07
N GLY A 603 -21.26 12.48 6.30
CA GLY A 603 -20.60 13.76 6.03
C GLY A 603 -19.81 14.32 7.23
N ARG A 604 -19.64 13.55 8.32
CA ARG A 604 -18.82 13.98 9.45
C ARG A 604 -17.34 13.74 9.16
N PRO A 605 -16.44 14.69 9.45
CA PRO A 605 -15.00 14.48 9.29
C PRO A 605 -14.47 13.39 10.21
N ILE A 606 -13.43 12.68 9.77
CA ILE A 606 -12.74 11.65 10.56
C ILE A 606 -11.29 12.10 10.80
N PRO A 607 -10.93 12.54 12.03
CA PRO A 607 -9.56 12.87 12.38
C PRO A 607 -8.71 11.62 12.61
N ALA A 608 -7.38 11.77 12.65
CA ALA A 608 -6.40 10.72 12.92
C ALA A 608 -6.36 9.52 11.93
N ILE A 609 -6.99 9.65 10.76
CA ILE A 609 -6.89 8.65 9.68
C ILE A 609 -5.60 8.83 8.91
N THR A 610 -4.86 7.74 8.72
CA THR A 610 -3.73 7.71 7.78
C THR A 610 -4.25 7.80 6.34
N VAL A 611 -3.78 8.79 5.59
CA VAL A 611 -3.89 8.86 4.13
C VAL A 611 -2.49 8.70 3.55
N LYS A 612 -2.29 7.73 2.66
CA LYS A 612 -1.01 7.52 1.96
C LYS A 612 -1.09 8.14 0.57
N ILE A 613 -0.28 9.16 0.32
CA ILE A 613 -0.18 9.89 -0.94
C ILE A 613 1.16 9.52 -1.59
N GLY A 614 1.14 8.63 -2.59
CA GLY A 614 2.34 8.04 -3.17
C GLY A 614 3.15 7.24 -2.14
N SER A 615 4.36 7.69 -1.83
CA SER A 615 5.21 7.15 -0.75
C SER A 615 4.90 7.76 0.64
N THR A 616 4.29 8.94 0.69
CA THR A 616 4.19 9.77 1.90
C THR A 616 2.91 9.46 2.69
N PRO A 617 3.01 9.01 3.95
CA PRO A 617 1.85 8.95 4.84
C PRO A 617 1.57 10.33 5.45
N LYS A 618 0.29 10.67 5.60
CA LYS A 618 -0.21 11.84 6.33
C LYS A 618 -1.36 11.43 7.24
N THR A 619 -1.55 12.19 8.32
CA THR A 619 -2.60 11.95 9.32
C THR A 619 -3.64 13.05 9.23
N THR A 620 -4.93 12.72 9.15
CA THR A 620 -5.97 13.75 9.06
C THR A 620 -6.07 14.60 10.33
N GLY A 621 -6.17 15.92 10.14
CA GLY A 621 -6.36 16.88 11.23
C GLY A 621 -7.77 16.77 11.87
N PRO A 622 -8.07 17.60 12.89
CA PRO A 622 -9.35 17.58 13.61
C PRO A 622 -10.59 17.66 12.71
N ASN A 623 -10.48 18.35 11.57
CA ASN A 623 -11.54 18.53 10.58
C ASN A 623 -11.51 17.48 9.44
N GLY A 624 -10.80 16.36 9.61
CA GLY A 624 -10.64 15.33 8.58
C GLY A 624 -9.73 15.73 7.41
N THR A 625 -9.17 16.95 7.44
CA THR A 625 -8.34 17.56 6.40
C THR A 625 -6.94 16.94 6.33
N TYR A 626 -6.40 16.79 5.13
CA TYR A 626 -4.98 16.47 4.87
C TYR A 626 -4.43 17.27 3.67
N PHE A 627 -3.12 17.50 3.65
CA PHE A 627 -2.39 18.17 2.58
C PHE A 627 -0.93 17.66 2.52
N THR A 628 -0.30 17.68 1.34
CA THR A 628 1.14 17.39 1.12
C THR A 628 1.54 17.80 -0.29
N SER A 629 2.80 18.16 -0.53
CA SER A 629 3.36 18.09 -1.89
C SER A 629 3.62 16.65 -2.32
N VAL A 630 3.64 16.44 -3.64
CA VAL A 630 4.07 15.22 -4.33
C VAL A 630 4.58 15.56 -5.73
N SER A 631 5.42 14.71 -6.30
CA SER A 631 5.79 14.79 -7.72
C SER A 631 4.54 14.80 -8.62
N SER A 632 4.51 15.68 -9.62
CA SER A 632 3.46 15.75 -10.62
C SER A 632 3.35 14.48 -11.46
N GLY A 633 2.13 14.17 -11.94
CA GLY A 633 1.78 12.94 -12.64
C GLY A 633 0.59 12.22 -11.96
N PRO A 634 0.25 10.99 -12.38
CA PRO A 634 -0.77 10.19 -11.70
C PRO A 634 -0.25 9.70 -10.34
N VAL A 635 -0.91 10.11 -9.25
CA VAL A 635 -0.50 9.78 -7.88
C VAL A 635 -1.54 8.87 -7.22
N SER A 636 -1.13 7.72 -6.70
CA SER A 636 -2.03 6.87 -5.91
C SER A 636 -2.25 7.48 -4.53
N VAL A 637 -3.52 7.70 -4.19
CA VAL A 637 -3.96 8.27 -2.91
C VAL A 637 -4.84 7.25 -2.22
N VAL A 638 -4.47 6.82 -1.01
CA VAL A 638 -5.14 5.75 -0.28
C VAL A 638 -5.52 6.25 1.11
N ALA A 639 -6.80 6.49 1.35
CA ALA A 639 -7.33 6.76 2.69
C ALA A 639 -7.53 5.44 3.46
N ASN A 640 -7.07 5.42 4.71
CA ASN A 640 -7.02 4.27 5.60
C ASN A 640 -6.38 2.99 4.97
N PRO A 641 -5.11 3.06 4.51
CA PRO A 641 -4.46 1.97 3.80
C PRO A 641 -4.37 0.70 4.65
N GLY A 642 -4.89 -0.42 4.13
CA GLY A 642 -4.88 -1.71 4.79
C GLY A 642 -5.86 -1.84 5.97
N ASN A 643 -6.83 -0.92 6.12
CA ASN A 643 -7.75 -0.88 7.27
C ASN A 643 -6.96 -0.73 8.58
N ALA A 644 -6.08 0.28 8.60
CA ALA A 644 -5.16 0.62 9.69
C ALA A 644 -5.87 1.19 10.92
N ASP A 645 -6.84 2.08 10.70
CA ASP A 645 -7.94 2.26 11.65
C ASP A 645 -8.96 1.13 11.40
N PRO A 646 -9.21 0.23 12.38
CA PRO A 646 -10.14 -0.88 12.21
C PRO A 646 -11.61 -0.44 12.07
N ALA A 647 -11.97 0.79 12.45
CA ALA A 647 -13.34 1.30 12.45
C ALA A 647 -13.89 1.60 11.05
N TYR A 648 -13.01 1.81 10.07
CA TYR A 648 -13.34 2.28 8.73
C TYR A 648 -12.73 1.42 7.63
N MET A 649 -13.39 1.36 6.48
CA MET A 649 -12.82 0.78 5.27
C MET A 649 -11.69 1.63 4.69
N GLN A 650 -10.85 1.00 3.86
CA GLN A 650 -9.92 1.66 2.94
C GLN A 650 -10.66 2.24 1.73
N ALA A 651 -10.22 3.40 1.25
CA ALA A 651 -10.58 3.93 -0.07
C ALA A 651 -9.31 4.25 -0.89
N ILE A 652 -9.43 4.20 -2.22
CA ILE A 652 -8.32 4.43 -3.16
C ILE A 652 -8.79 5.39 -4.26
N ALA A 653 -7.96 6.36 -4.62
CA ALA A 653 -8.07 7.16 -5.83
C ALA A 653 -6.71 7.23 -6.55
N MET A 654 -6.74 7.63 -7.82
CA MET A 654 -5.53 7.94 -8.61
C MET A 654 -5.69 9.27 -9.37
N PRO A 655 -5.78 10.41 -8.66
CA PRO A 655 -5.79 11.72 -9.30
C PRO A 655 -4.50 12.00 -10.08
N THR A 656 -4.62 12.78 -11.16
CA THR A 656 -3.47 13.42 -11.80
C THR A 656 -3.15 14.72 -11.07
N VAL A 657 -1.89 14.89 -10.69
CA VAL A 657 -1.37 16.06 -10.00
C VAL A 657 -0.54 16.89 -10.97
N GLU A 658 -0.86 18.16 -11.13
CA GLU A 658 -0.10 19.08 -11.99
C GLU A 658 0.90 19.90 -11.17
N THR A 659 2.05 20.22 -11.78
CA THR A 659 3.12 21.00 -11.16
C THR A 659 2.61 22.37 -10.72
N GLY A 660 2.80 22.71 -9.45
CA GLY A 660 2.33 23.96 -8.85
C GLY A 660 0.82 24.02 -8.57
N GLN A 661 0.04 22.98 -8.85
CA GLN A 661 -1.41 22.97 -8.61
C GLN A 661 -1.80 22.19 -7.35
N ILE A 662 -2.92 22.58 -6.72
CA ILE A 662 -3.52 21.86 -5.60
C ILE A 662 -4.66 20.99 -6.13
N THR A 663 -4.40 19.70 -6.30
CA THR A 663 -5.42 18.73 -6.70
C THR A 663 -6.27 18.33 -5.50
N LEU A 664 -7.58 18.62 -5.55
CA LEU A 664 -8.53 18.21 -4.52
C LEU A 664 -8.93 16.74 -4.69
N GLN A 665 -8.89 15.98 -3.61
CA GLN A 665 -9.32 14.58 -3.53
C GLN A 665 -9.99 14.30 -2.18
N ASP A 666 -11.30 14.41 -2.10
CA ASP A 666 -12.04 13.99 -0.91
C ASP A 666 -12.24 12.47 -0.86
N PHE A 667 -12.49 11.95 0.35
CA PHE A 667 -12.86 10.56 0.59
C PHE A 667 -14.04 10.46 1.57
N THR A 668 -14.95 9.52 1.29
CA THR A 668 -16.00 9.11 2.23
C THR A 668 -15.79 7.64 2.58
N LEU A 669 -15.43 7.37 3.83
CA LEU A 669 -15.19 6.02 4.33
C LEU A 669 -16.46 5.40 4.93
N SER A 670 -16.79 4.21 4.47
CA SER A 670 -17.75 3.32 5.14
C SER A 670 -17.17 2.83 6.47
N GLN A 671 -18.04 2.60 7.46
CA GLN A 671 -17.64 1.85 8.64
C GLN A 671 -17.29 0.41 8.26
N GLY A 672 -16.26 -0.14 8.90
CA GLY A 672 -15.78 -1.49 8.64
C GLY A 672 -15.31 -2.22 9.89
N GLY A 673 -14.91 -3.46 9.68
CA GLY A 673 -14.35 -4.35 10.70
C GLY A 673 -13.62 -5.53 10.07
N VAL A 674 -13.16 -6.45 10.91
CA VAL A 674 -12.36 -7.61 10.50
C VAL A 674 -13.10 -8.90 10.87
N VAL A 675 -13.06 -9.91 10.00
CA VAL A 675 -13.48 -11.28 10.34
C VAL A 675 -12.24 -12.14 10.52
N ARG A 676 -12.15 -12.86 11.64
CA ARG A 676 -11.10 -13.83 11.95
C ARG A 676 -11.69 -15.22 12.08
N GLY A 677 -10.92 -16.24 11.72
CA GLY A 677 -11.23 -17.62 12.05
C GLY A 677 -10.03 -18.53 11.79
N PHE A 678 -10.25 -19.83 11.88
CA PHE A 678 -9.23 -20.85 11.68
C PHE A 678 -9.66 -21.87 10.61
N VAL A 679 -8.68 -22.43 9.90
CA VAL A 679 -8.86 -23.60 9.02
C VAL A 679 -7.97 -24.74 9.53
N THR A 680 -8.52 -25.94 9.62
CA THR A 680 -7.79 -27.15 10.05
C THR A 680 -8.05 -28.35 9.13
N ALA A 681 -7.16 -29.33 9.13
CA ALA A 681 -7.44 -30.71 8.73
C ALA A 681 -7.50 -31.55 10.02
N GLY A 682 -8.68 -32.03 10.40
CA GLY A 682 -8.93 -32.52 11.76
C GLY A 682 -8.61 -31.43 12.79
N THR A 683 -7.65 -31.69 13.68
CA THR A 683 -7.12 -30.72 14.66
C THR A 683 -5.91 -29.93 14.17
N THR A 684 -5.27 -30.33 13.06
CA THR A 684 -4.02 -29.73 12.58
C THR A 684 -4.29 -28.44 11.79
N PRO A 685 -3.65 -27.30 12.10
CA PRO A 685 -3.84 -26.06 11.34
C PRO A 685 -3.47 -26.22 9.86
N LEU A 686 -4.30 -25.70 8.95
CA LEU A 686 -4.14 -25.88 7.51
C LEU A 686 -3.91 -24.53 6.80
N PRO A 687 -2.67 -24.23 6.34
CA PRO A 687 -2.36 -23.01 5.59
C PRO A 687 -2.91 -23.02 4.15
N ASN A 688 -2.82 -21.86 3.51
CA ASN A 688 -3.06 -21.64 2.08
C ASN A 688 -4.51 -21.87 1.60
N ILE A 689 -5.47 -22.06 2.50
CA ILE A 689 -6.89 -22.10 2.17
C ILE A 689 -7.42 -20.66 2.12
N VAL A 690 -7.90 -20.23 0.96
CA VAL A 690 -8.57 -18.94 0.81
C VAL A 690 -9.96 -19.03 1.42
N VAL A 691 -10.32 -18.10 2.30
CA VAL A 691 -11.66 -17.98 2.89
C VAL A 691 -12.30 -16.68 2.41
N THR A 692 -13.52 -16.79 1.90
CA THR A 692 -14.27 -15.70 1.24
C THR A 692 -15.40 -15.20 2.13
N ALA A 693 -15.68 -13.88 2.09
CA ALA A 693 -16.83 -13.26 2.73
C ALA A 693 -17.83 -12.82 1.66
N ASN A 694 -19.07 -13.33 1.72
CA ASN A 694 -20.04 -13.20 0.62
C ASN A 694 -21.38 -12.63 1.09
N ILE A 695 -22.04 -11.87 0.21
CA ILE A 695 -23.44 -11.44 0.36
C ILE A 695 -24.16 -11.73 -0.96
N GLY A 696 -25.31 -12.42 -0.91
CA GLY A 696 -26.11 -12.74 -2.10
C GLY A 696 -25.41 -13.62 -3.16
N GLY A 697 -24.30 -14.27 -2.80
CA GLY A 697 -23.44 -15.04 -3.72
C GLY A 697 -22.25 -14.25 -4.30
N ASN A 698 -22.22 -12.92 -4.12
CA ASN A 698 -21.08 -12.08 -4.52
C ASN A 698 -20.03 -12.01 -3.39
N GLN A 699 -18.75 -12.04 -3.76
CA GLN A 699 -17.62 -11.90 -2.83
C GLN A 699 -17.31 -10.43 -2.55
N TYR A 700 -17.20 -10.08 -1.26
CA TYR A 700 -16.88 -8.72 -0.77
C TYR A 700 -15.50 -8.63 -0.12
N GLY A 701 -14.88 -9.77 0.22
CA GLY A 701 -13.52 -9.85 0.71
C GLY A 701 -13.03 -11.29 0.77
N ALA A 702 -11.72 -11.47 0.95
CA ALA A 702 -11.12 -12.76 1.25
C ALA A 702 -9.90 -12.61 2.16
N GLY A 703 -9.51 -13.71 2.81
CA GLY A 703 -8.29 -13.84 3.57
C GLY A 703 -7.82 -15.29 3.52
N THR A 704 -6.53 -15.50 3.34
CA THR A 704 -5.92 -16.85 3.29
C THR A 704 -5.51 -17.29 4.69
N SER A 705 -5.64 -18.58 5.00
CA SER A 705 -5.08 -19.14 6.24
C SER A 705 -3.55 -19.14 6.20
N GLY A 706 -2.93 -18.56 7.23
CA GLY A 706 -1.49 -18.62 7.44
C GLY A 706 -1.05 -19.99 8.00
N ALA A 707 0.25 -20.16 8.27
CA ALA A 707 0.80 -21.39 8.86
C ALA A 707 0.30 -21.71 10.29
N THR A 708 -0.42 -20.78 10.94
CA THR A 708 -1.18 -21.04 12.17
C THR A 708 -2.62 -21.53 11.92
N GLY A 709 -3.01 -21.75 10.66
CA GLY A 709 -4.39 -22.00 10.23
C GLY A 709 -5.31 -20.77 10.32
N MET A 710 -4.88 -19.70 11.01
CA MET A 710 -5.66 -18.48 11.18
C MET A 710 -5.73 -17.69 9.87
N PHE A 711 -6.93 -17.22 9.51
CA PHE A 711 -7.15 -16.24 8.44
C PHE A 711 -7.76 -14.96 9.02
N ASN A 712 -7.53 -13.84 8.33
CA ASN A 712 -8.19 -12.57 8.61
C ASN A 712 -8.72 -11.98 7.30
N ILE A 713 -10.02 -11.71 7.24
CA ILE A 713 -10.67 -10.96 6.17
C ILE A 713 -10.82 -9.52 6.67
N LYS A 714 -9.90 -8.64 6.25
CA LYS A 714 -9.90 -7.21 6.56
C LYS A 714 -10.74 -6.42 5.56
N ASN A 715 -10.97 -5.14 5.85
CA ASN A 715 -11.65 -4.21 4.94
C ASN A 715 -13.05 -4.67 4.52
N LEU A 716 -13.80 -5.29 5.43
CA LEU A 716 -15.22 -5.58 5.25
C LEU A 716 -16.05 -4.41 5.79
N SER A 717 -17.12 -4.04 5.08
CA SER A 717 -18.12 -3.09 5.61
C SER A 717 -18.88 -3.68 6.80
N THR A 718 -19.52 -2.84 7.60
CA THR A 718 -20.51 -3.31 8.58
C THR A 718 -21.69 -3.99 7.89
N GLY A 719 -22.04 -5.20 8.29
CA GLY A 719 -23.08 -6.01 7.62
C GLY A 719 -23.08 -7.47 8.06
N THR A 720 -23.98 -8.27 7.49
CA THR A 720 -24.03 -9.73 7.71
C THR A 720 -23.49 -10.46 6.48
N PHE A 721 -22.46 -11.28 6.67
CA PHE A 721 -21.75 -11.99 5.61
C PHE A 721 -21.81 -13.51 5.81
N THR A 722 -21.93 -14.24 4.72
CA THR A 722 -21.75 -15.70 4.67
C THR A 722 -20.29 -16.00 4.34
N ILE A 723 -19.54 -16.47 5.32
CA ILE A 723 -18.12 -16.80 5.21
C ILE A 723 -17.97 -18.26 4.78
N ARG A 724 -17.15 -18.52 3.74
CA ARG A 724 -16.94 -19.87 3.16
C ARG A 724 -15.49 -20.08 2.72
N PRO A 725 -14.84 -21.21 3.07
CA PRO A 725 -13.62 -21.66 2.41
C PRO A 725 -13.83 -21.84 0.91
N ALA A 726 -12.86 -21.43 0.09
CA ALA A 726 -12.75 -21.80 -1.31
C ALA A 726 -11.97 -23.12 -1.38
N LEU A 727 -12.66 -24.20 -1.77
CA LEU A 727 -12.15 -25.57 -1.71
C LEU A 727 -11.81 -26.12 -3.10
N GLU A 728 -10.83 -27.02 -3.16
CA GLU A 728 -10.51 -27.77 -4.37
C GLU A 728 -11.49 -28.93 -4.61
N ILE A 729 -11.60 -29.39 -5.86
CA ILE A 729 -12.60 -30.37 -6.27
C ILE A 729 -12.30 -31.75 -5.65
N GLY A 730 -13.02 -32.10 -4.57
CA GLY A 730 -12.81 -33.31 -3.78
C GLY A 730 -12.49 -33.05 -2.30
N GLN A 731 -12.37 -31.78 -1.90
CA GLN A 731 -12.43 -31.36 -0.50
C GLN A 731 -13.88 -31.02 -0.11
N ASP A 732 -14.17 -31.10 1.18
CA ASP A 732 -15.40 -30.64 1.83
C ASP A 732 -15.03 -29.91 3.15
N SER A 733 -15.94 -29.13 3.73
CA SER A 733 -15.71 -28.43 5.00
C SER A 733 -16.87 -28.56 5.99
N THR A 734 -16.52 -28.80 7.25
CA THR A 734 -17.45 -28.79 8.39
C THR A 734 -17.16 -27.59 9.30
N PRO A 735 -18.13 -26.67 9.50
CA PRO A 735 -19.36 -26.50 8.71
C PRO A 735 -19.05 -25.97 7.29
N ASP A 736 -20.00 -26.07 6.37
CA ASP A 736 -19.84 -25.56 4.99
C ASP A 736 -19.69 -24.02 4.92
N SER A 737 -20.12 -23.33 5.98
CA SER A 737 -20.20 -21.88 6.08
C SER A 737 -20.36 -21.40 7.53
N ARG A 738 -20.06 -20.13 7.76
CA ARG A 738 -20.34 -19.40 9.01
C ARG A 738 -20.97 -18.05 8.69
N THR A 739 -21.86 -17.58 9.56
CA THR A 739 -22.39 -16.21 9.48
C THR A 739 -21.54 -15.28 10.33
N ALA A 740 -21.05 -14.18 9.76
CA ALA A 740 -20.37 -13.10 10.48
C ALA A 740 -21.24 -11.84 10.49
N ILE A 741 -21.46 -11.24 11.67
CA ILE A 741 -22.10 -9.93 11.80
C ILE A 741 -21.01 -8.90 12.08
N VAL A 742 -20.48 -8.29 11.03
CA VAL A 742 -19.41 -7.29 11.09
C VAL A 742 -19.98 -5.98 11.62
N THR A 743 -19.37 -5.47 12.69
CA THR A 743 -19.70 -4.20 13.34
C THR A 743 -18.46 -3.31 13.40
N SER A 744 -18.66 -2.00 13.47
CA SER A 744 -17.57 -1.02 13.35
C SER A 744 -16.50 -1.25 14.44
N ALA A 745 -15.23 -1.23 14.02
CA ALA A 745 -14.03 -1.34 14.87
C ALA A 745 -13.79 -2.71 15.53
N ASN A 746 -14.65 -3.71 15.28
CA ASN A 746 -14.53 -5.03 15.91
C ASN A 746 -13.84 -6.05 15.01
N THR A 747 -13.04 -6.93 15.64
CA THR A 747 -12.61 -8.20 15.04
C THR A 747 -13.59 -9.29 15.49
N ILE A 748 -14.37 -9.82 14.56
CA ILE A 748 -15.36 -10.87 14.80
C ILE A 748 -14.70 -12.23 14.58
N ASP A 749 -14.59 -13.05 15.62
CA ASP A 749 -14.14 -14.43 15.50
C ASP A 749 -15.33 -15.36 15.16
N ILE A 750 -15.19 -16.15 14.08
CA ILE A 750 -16.20 -17.13 13.64
C ILE A 750 -15.80 -18.58 13.93
N GLY A 751 -14.69 -18.81 14.64
CA GLY A 751 -14.16 -20.12 14.97
C GLY A 751 -13.57 -20.87 13.76
N THR A 752 -13.67 -22.20 13.82
CA THR A 752 -12.93 -23.09 12.91
C THR A 752 -13.80 -23.66 11.79
N PHE A 753 -13.18 -23.79 10.61
CA PHE A 753 -13.56 -24.65 9.49
C PHE A 753 -12.63 -25.87 9.46
N THR A 754 -13.16 -27.08 9.54
CA THR A 754 -12.36 -28.31 9.36
C THR A 754 -12.55 -28.85 7.95
N ILE A 755 -11.47 -29.08 7.23
CA ILE A 755 -11.44 -29.58 5.86
C ILE A 755 -11.24 -31.10 5.86
N SER A 756 -11.95 -31.80 4.99
CA SER A 756 -11.89 -33.25 4.80
C SER A 756 -11.89 -33.64 3.32
N GLY A 757 -11.40 -34.84 2.98
CA GLY A 757 -11.40 -35.36 1.60
C GLY A 757 -12.56 -36.29 1.29
N ALA A 758 -13.36 -35.98 0.26
CA ALA A 758 -14.57 -36.71 -0.12
C ALA A 758 -14.28 -37.91 -1.05
N PHE A 759 -13.37 -38.81 -0.64
CA PHE A 759 -13.02 -40.01 -1.40
C PHE A 759 -13.87 -41.22 -1.00
N GLY A 760 -14.04 -42.15 -1.94
CA GLY A 760 -14.52 -43.51 -1.74
C GLY A 760 -13.62 -44.49 -2.49
N VAL A 761 -13.89 -45.79 -2.41
CA VAL A 761 -13.00 -46.84 -2.95
C VAL A 761 -13.77 -47.79 -3.86
N ILE A 762 -13.23 -48.06 -5.04
CA ILE A 762 -13.65 -49.19 -5.89
C ILE A 762 -12.71 -50.36 -5.61
N THR A 763 -13.27 -51.53 -5.32
CA THR A 763 -12.52 -52.78 -5.12
C THR A 763 -13.04 -53.88 -6.03
N GLY A 764 -12.27 -54.94 -6.26
CA GLY A 764 -12.77 -56.13 -6.94
C GLY A 764 -11.68 -57.10 -7.38
N ARG A 765 -12.04 -58.02 -8.26
CA ARG A 765 -11.13 -59.00 -8.88
C ARG A 765 -11.18 -58.91 -10.40
N VAL A 766 -10.06 -59.23 -11.03
CA VAL A 766 -9.97 -59.47 -12.48
C VAL A 766 -9.97 -60.98 -12.70
N ASN A 767 -10.98 -61.52 -13.40
CA ASN A 767 -11.18 -62.97 -13.57
C ASN A 767 -11.23 -63.33 -15.06
N SER A 768 -10.72 -64.51 -15.46
CA SER A 768 -10.96 -65.05 -16.81
C SER A 768 -12.41 -65.54 -16.97
N SER A 769 -12.95 -65.40 -18.18
CA SER A 769 -14.26 -65.93 -18.57
C SER A 769 -14.24 -67.44 -18.86
N VAL A 770 -13.06 -68.02 -19.10
CA VAL A 770 -12.90 -69.41 -19.53
C VAL A 770 -12.92 -70.40 -18.36
N ASP A 771 -12.24 -70.08 -17.26
CA ASP A 771 -12.11 -70.95 -16.08
C ASP A 771 -12.45 -70.27 -14.74
N GLY A 772 -12.79 -68.98 -14.75
CA GLY A 772 -13.10 -68.21 -13.54
C GLY A 772 -11.89 -67.87 -12.66
N SER A 773 -10.66 -68.16 -13.12
CA SER A 773 -9.44 -67.90 -12.35
C SER A 773 -9.05 -66.41 -12.33
N ASN A 774 -8.38 -66.00 -11.25
CA ASN A 774 -7.88 -64.63 -11.10
C ASN A 774 -6.72 -64.35 -12.07
N ILE A 775 -6.77 -63.22 -12.77
CA ILE A 775 -5.71 -62.76 -13.69
C ILE A 775 -4.53 -62.19 -12.90
N THR A 776 -3.51 -63.01 -12.71
CA THR A 776 -2.30 -62.69 -11.92
C THR A 776 -1.18 -62.01 -12.72
N THR A 777 -1.36 -61.83 -14.03
CA THR A 777 -0.35 -61.25 -14.96
C THR A 777 -0.33 -59.72 -14.97
N GLY A 778 -1.27 -59.06 -14.30
CA GLY A 778 -1.39 -57.60 -14.26
C GLY A 778 -2.26 -57.04 -15.40
N ALA A 779 -3.22 -56.21 -15.02
CA ALA A 779 -4.08 -55.43 -15.91
C ALA A 779 -4.21 -53.99 -15.39
N LEU A 780 -4.41 -53.03 -16.29
CA LEU A 780 -4.65 -51.63 -15.95
C LEU A 780 -6.16 -51.37 -15.91
N ILE A 781 -6.68 -50.95 -14.75
CA ILE A 781 -8.05 -50.49 -14.57
C ILE A 781 -8.04 -48.95 -14.57
N VAL A 782 -8.97 -48.34 -15.31
CA VAL A 782 -9.17 -46.88 -15.37
C VAL A 782 -10.62 -46.55 -15.06
N ALA A 783 -10.86 -45.67 -14.07
CA ALA A 783 -12.18 -45.12 -13.76
C ALA A 783 -12.32 -43.68 -14.25
N ALA A 784 -13.43 -43.35 -14.91
CA ALA A 784 -13.78 -41.97 -15.27
C ALA A 784 -15.31 -41.76 -15.27
N THR A 785 -15.78 -40.52 -15.21
CA THR A 785 -17.22 -40.19 -15.28
C THR A 785 -17.79 -40.27 -16.70
N SER A 786 -16.96 -40.62 -17.68
CA SER A 786 -17.29 -40.96 -19.06
C SER A 786 -16.50 -42.19 -19.48
N ASP A 787 -16.99 -42.99 -20.43
CA ASP A 787 -16.28 -44.20 -20.91
C ASP A 787 -14.85 -43.86 -21.41
N PRO A 788 -13.78 -44.45 -20.85
CA PRO A 788 -12.41 -44.20 -21.29
C PRO A 788 -12.16 -44.60 -22.76
N PRO A 789 -11.16 -44.03 -23.46
CA PRO A 789 -10.90 -44.29 -24.87
C PRO A 789 -10.20 -45.64 -25.13
N ASN A 790 -9.97 -45.96 -26.42
CA ASN A 790 -9.05 -47.01 -26.86
C ASN A 790 -8.14 -46.46 -27.97
N PRO A 791 -6.80 -46.47 -27.84
CA PRO A 791 -6.01 -46.78 -26.64
C PRO A 791 -6.34 -45.88 -25.42
N PRO A 792 -5.85 -46.19 -24.20
CA PRO A 792 -5.97 -45.28 -23.07
C PRO A 792 -5.34 -43.91 -23.36
N TRP A 793 -5.78 -42.87 -22.62
CA TRP A 793 -5.30 -41.50 -22.80
C TRP A 793 -3.77 -41.39 -22.74
N SER A 794 -3.17 -40.72 -23.71
CA SER A 794 -1.74 -40.40 -23.70
C SER A 794 -1.45 -39.34 -22.64
N VAL A 795 -0.83 -39.74 -21.53
CA VAL A 795 -0.46 -38.81 -20.44
C VAL A 795 0.74 -37.96 -20.88
N CYS A 796 0.47 -36.73 -21.32
CA CYS A 796 1.48 -35.71 -21.60
C CYS A 796 1.38 -34.56 -20.60
N GLY A 797 2.51 -34.14 -20.02
CA GLY A 797 2.59 -33.19 -18.91
C GLY A 797 2.19 -31.73 -19.22
N SER A 798 1.60 -31.46 -20.38
CA SER A 798 1.22 -30.12 -20.86
C SER A 798 -0.30 -29.90 -20.96
N SER A 799 -1.12 -30.85 -20.52
CA SER A 799 -2.59 -30.89 -20.75
C SER A 799 -3.47 -30.56 -19.53
N ALA A 800 -2.89 -29.91 -18.51
CA ALA A 800 -3.32 -29.99 -17.11
C ALA A 800 -4.53 -29.14 -16.58
N PRO A 801 -5.15 -28.13 -17.24
CA PRO A 801 -6.18 -27.32 -16.57
C PRO A 801 -7.66 -27.67 -16.84
N ALA A 802 -7.98 -28.47 -17.87
CA ALA A 802 -9.33 -28.52 -18.44
C ALA A 802 -9.90 -29.91 -18.78
N LEU A 803 -9.25 -31.00 -18.32
CA LEU A 803 -9.67 -32.36 -18.61
C LEU A 803 -10.44 -33.00 -17.44
N THR A 804 -11.49 -33.77 -17.76
CA THR A 804 -12.23 -34.58 -16.81
C THR A 804 -11.29 -35.56 -16.10
N PRO A 805 -11.25 -35.58 -14.75
CA PRO A 805 -10.31 -36.44 -14.03
C PRO A 805 -10.67 -37.92 -14.19
N PHE A 806 -9.64 -38.72 -14.47
CA PHE A 806 -9.69 -40.17 -14.44
C PHE A 806 -8.72 -40.71 -13.38
N TYR A 807 -9.05 -41.89 -12.86
CA TYR A 807 -8.35 -42.58 -11.79
C TYR A 807 -7.82 -43.90 -12.35
N THR A 808 -6.67 -44.36 -11.88
CA THR A 808 -6.06 -45.60 -12.38
C THR A 808 -5.60 -46.49 -11.25
N ALA A 809 -5.60 -47.80 -11.50
CA ALA A 809 -5.05 -48.81 -10.60
C ALA A 809 -4.60 -50.03 -11.44
N SER A 810 -3.50 -50.65 -11.05
CA SER A 810 -3.13 -51.97 -11.58
C SER A 810 -3.80 -53.07 -10.75
N SER A 811 -4.15 -54.19 -11.38
CA SER A 811 -4.47 -55.40 -10.63
C SER A 811 -3.21 -55.92 -9.93
N ARG A 812 -3.38 -56.34 -8.68
CA ARG A 812 -2.36 -56.92 -7.81
C ARG A 812 -1.97 -58.31 -8.30
N ALA A 813 -0.87 -58.85 -7.77
CA ALA A 813 -0.34 -60.16 -8.14
C ALA A 813 -1.25 -61.37 -7.79
N ASP A 814 -2.33 -61.16 -7.02
CA ASP A 814 -3.40 -62.13 -6.75
C ASP A 814 -4.66 -61.91 -7.61
N GLY A 815 -4.64 -60.94 -8.54
CA GLY A 815 -5.75 -60.54 -9.39
C GLY A 815 -6.81 -59.65 -8.72
N THR A 816 -6.65 -59.27 -7.45
CA THR A 816 -7.50 -58.23 -6.83
C THR A 816 -7.10 -56.83 -7.32
N TYR A 817 -7.98 -55.84 -7.19
CA TYR A 817 -7.62 -54.44 -7.38
C TYR A 817 -8.35 -53.53 -6.38
N VAL A 818 -7.77 -52.37 -6.12
CA VAL A 818 -8.27 -51.32 -5.23
C VAL A 818 -7.94 -49.98 -5.87
N MET A 819 -8.93 -49.08 -6.00
CA MET A 819 -8.77 -47.76 -6.61
C MET A 819 -9.55 -46.71 -5.80
N SER A 820 -8.84 -45.70 -5.27
CA SER A 820 -9.49 -44.55 -4.62
C SER A 820 -10.03 -43.59 -5.67
N VAL A 821 -11.29 -43.18 -5.53
CA VAL A 821 -12.02 -42.29 -6.44
C VAL A 821 -12.85 -41.28 -5.63
N ARG A 822 -13.50 -40.29 -6.26
CA ARG A 822 -14.42 -39.41 -5.51
C ARG A 822 -15.69 -40.16 -5.12
N GLY A 823 -16.15 -39.94 -3.90
CA GLY A 823 -17.48 -40.39 -3.48
C GLY A 823 -18.60 -39.48 -4.01
N GLY A 824 -19.84 -39.97 -3.95
CA GLY A 824 -21.03 -39.23 -4.39
C GLY A 824 -21.27 -39.25 -5.90
N THR A 825 -20.63 -40.14 -6.66
CA THR A 825 -20.75 -40.18 -8.13
C THR A 825 -20.69 -41.60 -8.71
N SER A 826 -21.01 -41.73 -10.01
CA SER A 826 -20.97 -42.97 -10.78
C SER A 826 -19.83 -42.98 -11.78
N TYR A 827 -19.18 -44.13 -11.92
CA TYR A 827 -18.02 -44.33 -12.80
C TYR A 827 -18.30 -45.32 -13.93
N TYR A 828 -17.63 -45.06 -15.06
CA TYR A 828 -17.24 -46.07 -16.02
C TYR A 828 -15.89 -46.65 -15.60
N LEU A 829 -15.76 -47.98 -15.59
CA LEU A 829 -14.49 -48.67 -15.46
C LEU A 829 -14.11 -49.26 -16.81
N ARG A 830 -12.89 -49.00 -17.29
CA ARG A 830 -12.30 -49.75 -18.40
C ARG A 830 -11.07 -50.50 -17.91
N ILE A 831 -11.02 -51.79 -18.20
CA ILE A 831 -9.83 -52.61 -18.00
C ILE A 831 -9.10 -52.79 -19.33
N TYR A 832 -7.77 -52.66 -19.30
CA TYR A 832 -6.85 -52.95 -20.40
C TYR A 832 -5.87 -54.04 -19.94
N TYR A 833 -5.71 -55.09 -20.73
CA TYR A 833 -4.96 -56.28 -20.34
C TYR A 833 -4.25 -56.92 -21.55
N PRO A 834 -3.00 -57.40 -21.40
CA PRO A 834 -2.29 -58.05 -22.49
C PRO A 834 -2.78 -59.49 -22.69
N ILE A 835 -3.02 -59.88 -23.95
CA ILE A 835 -3.09 -61.28 -24.37
C ILE A 835 -1.87 -61.59 -25.24
N VAL A 836 -1.16 -62.66 -24.91
CA VAL A 836 -0.12 -63.27 -25.75
C VAL A 836 -0.73 -64.44 -26.51
N ASP A 837 -0.64 -64.43 -27.85
CA ASP A 837 -0.94 -65.63 -28.64
C ASP A 837 0.16 -66.68 -28.43
N LEU A 838 -0.18 -67.77 -27.75
CA LEU A 838 0.73 -68.88 -27.43
C LEU A 838 1.28 -69.62 -28.66
N LYS A 839 0.74 -69.39 -29.87
CA LYS A 839 1.23 -69.99 -31.12
C LYS A 839 2.18 -69.10 -31.91
N THR A 840 2.05 -67.78 -31.80
CA THR A 840 2.85 -66.81 -32.59
C THR A 840 3.77 -65.93 -31.73
N GLY A 841 3.58 -65.91 -30.42
CA GLY A 841 4.28 -65.02 -29.49
C GLY A 841 3.84 -63.55 -29.57
N VAL A 842 2.82 -63.22 -30.39
CA VAL A 842 2.35 -61.85 -30.59
C VAL A 842 1.59 -61.37 -29.35
N LEU A 843 2.03 -60.22 -28.82
CA LEU A 843 1.36 -59.48 -27.76
C LEU A 843 0.28 -58.57 -28.36
N SER A 844 -0.94 -58.65 -27.84
CA SER A 844 -2.03 -57.71 -28.16
C SER A 844 -2.60 -57.10 -26.89
N LEU A 845 -2.94 -55.81 -26.91
CA LEU A 845 -3.66 -55.16 -25.82
C LEU A 845 -5.16 -55.31 -26.08
N GLN A 846 -5.86 -55.97 -25.15
CA GLN A 846 -7.31 -56.12 -25.18
C GLN A 846 -7.95 -55.28 -24.08
N GLN A 847 -9.26 -55.03 -24.17
CA GLN A 847 -9.96 -54.16 -23.24
C GLN A 847 -11.45 -54.53 -23.05
N LYS A 848 -12.05 -54.05 -21.95
CA LYS A 848 -13.50 -54.16 -21.69
C LYS A 848 -13.99 -53.02 -20.78
N SER A 849 -15.18 -52.48 -21.07
CA SER A 849 -15.84 -51.45 -20.24
C SER A 849 -16.98 -52.00 -19.39
N TYR A 850 -17.21 -51.30 -18.28
CA TYR A 850 -18.29 -51.43 -17.30
C TYR A 850 -18.79 -50.02 -16.99
N SER A 851 -20.05 -49.86 -16.57
CA SER A 851 -20.67 -48.55 -16.35
C SER A 851 -21.65 -48.57 -15.18
N GLY A 852 -21.93 -47.39 -14.60
CA GLY A 852 -22.87 -47.25 -13.48
C GLY A 852 -22.29 -47.60 -12.11
N VAL A 853 -20.96 -47.75 -11.99
CA VAL A 853 -20.28 -48.12 -10.74
C VAL A 853 -20.38 -46.95 -9.75
N SER A 854 -21.40 -47.01 -8.89
CA SER A 854 -21.78 -45.94 -7.97
C SER A 854 -20.97 -46.03 -6.67
N VAL A 855 -20.31 -44.94 -6.29
CA VAL A 855 -19.41 -44.89 -5.12
C VAL A 855 -19.87 -43.80 -4.16
N GLY A 856 -20.12 -44.15 -2.89
CA GLY A 856 -20.44 -43.19 -1.83
C GLY A 856 -19.19 -42.60 -1.17
N VAL A 857 -19.33 -41.43 -0.54
CA VAL A 857 -18.27 -40.82 0.28
C VAL A 857 -17.92 -41.76 1.44
N SER A 858 -16.62 -41.96 1.67
CA SER A 858 -16.07 -42.84 2.71
C SER A 858 -16.58 -44.30 2.66
N SER A 859 -17.01 -44.77 1.48
CA SER A 859 -17.55 -46.12 1.29
C SER A 859 -16.75 -46.92 0.25
N ALA A 860 -16.83 -48.25 0.34
CA ALA A 860 -16.25 -49.17 -0.63
C ALA A 860 -17.34 -49.80 -1.52
N THR A 861 -17.13 -49.77 -2.84
CA THR A 861 -17.99 -50.39 -3.86
C THR A 861 -17.24 -51.52 -4.54
N THR A 862 -17.74 -52.75 -4.42
CA THR A 862 -17.14 -53.92 -5.08
C THR A 862 -17.66 -54.09 -6.50
N GLN A 863 -16.76 -54.19 -7.47
CA GLN A 863 -17.05 -54.47 -8.89
C GLN A 863 -16.00 -55.43 -9.47
N ASP A 864 -16.37 -56.69 -9.66
CA ASP A 864 -15.51 -57.67 -10.35
C ASP A 864 -15.51 -57.45 -11.87
N LEU A 865 -14.37 -57.72 -12.50
CA LEU A 865 -14.05 -57.43 -13.89
C LEU A 865 -13.70 -58.74 -14.62
N VAL A 866 -14.68 -59.37 -15.26
CA VAL A 866 -14.48 -60.61 -16.03
C VAL A 866 -13.96 -60.29 -17.44
N VAL A 867 -12.72 -60.65 -17.74
CA VAL A 867 -12.13 -60.55 -19.08
C VAL A 867 -12.16 -61.91 -19.79
N PRO A 868 -12.23 -61.98 -21.13
CA PRO A 868 -12.02 -63.19 -21.93
C PRO A 868 -10.99 -64.17 -21.35
#